data_AF-A0AAV6GPW3-F1
#
_entry.id   AF-A0AAV6GPW3-F1
#
_cell.length_a   1.000
_cell.length_b   1.000
_cell.length_c   1.000
_cell.angle_alpha   90.00
_cell.angle_beta   90.00
_cell.angle_gamma   90.00
#
_symmetry.space_group_name_H-M   'P 1'
#
loop_
_entity.id
_entity.type
_entity.pdbx_description
1 polymer ?
#
loop_
_entity_poly.entity_id
_entity_poly.type
_entity_poly.pdbx_seq_one_letter_code
_entity_poly.pdbx_strand_id
1 'polypeptide(L)'
;MLALVENMAVGNILEDEEENILYDLLINTEWPPETDTQLRGYKEHDSSLIAKAVTGPFRFILHYLWYSPSSSSLPPGLVRLATKQINWQLVLASNGKLLAVVQDQCVEIRSARDDFASVIGKCQVPKDPNPQWRRVAWSHDCALLAYADSTGTVHVFDLHGSELFVIPPAVSFPGDFSYAAAGLVFLEYTASAQWSAELLVITYSGQLKSYLVRYDPRPSSVGTNQAFQESHTFSFSAHYTNGITTAIYHPGHRLLLVGGCESSDDGISRATRCGLSAWRLLSGQPHYKQVTSYEDDVGSAQRRGFFRVPSFRLFSRQSNEMDGVFRMSLSPDGALLAMVHFSGRLSLWDVPSFKHRASWEQNQQPGFDEINPEWKTSLEKRKKIKDKEQYSSLMDVSWWSAAALILARCSGSLTVSSCRTLRNLLGKSCEWFEPTPRVTSAHDGGFLSLECEVKLAPKRARVEASSPGIEEDYVGGEDDSDSDEECSARARYFGYVKQGLYYVTEMERFAPPRKRPRAVLKNYRLLSLRSTTPEELYQRKIDNEEYGEALSLAHAYSLDSDLVYQRQWRKSTVSIASIQDYLSKIKKRSWVLHECVERVPENVDAAKELLQYGLKGTDLEALIAIGNGEDGGRFILPGDVDVDDTPYEDFLSAEEEMDRRKEKEQKKRQELLKKVDFSRLTLEQKELCRSRLKLLCYLDRLATYEDILGGPHTAEERYDAEFFKTFRSQNIVQSARNYARESNVEALRILFTYHGSELLQHRLAILRNFPETTSPHEYTILLPEACVDEEGTLVCIAWDERKHRDTDWCEESDCRSVVETNLPDEDDFLYEEADLERFRTAIPPITLLTDWYLTRAQDIENNSRQVDCALFLVRLGKEREIPGLERLCDDLVTLETLVYETSCDLSLSLRELLKLRDIDKLRLLMKNSSEQQYVRNCFQWMVPFLQRCERAGGARGGAGSGAEGPAAALLGEYLVSLATEDLTRPLKIFQQSKPDCNQKIISDPDQLMQVALDCIYSCERDDQLPLCYDILECLPQRGYGPETSVTKNLHDRVDLLEKHLSVAEVLEKHGLRKPISFRMEKPESSAEQAP
;
A
#
# COMPACT_ATOMS: atom_id res chain seq x y z
N MET A 1 -29.50 61.47 -27.64
CA MET A 1 -28.70 61.62 -26.41
C MET A 1 -29.23 60.75 -25.26
N LEU A 2 -30.55 60.62 -25.05
CA LEU A 2 -31.11 59.59 -24.14
C LEU A 2 -31.25 58.19 -24.78
N ALA A 3 -31.34 58.09 -26.12
CA ALA A 3 -31.37 56.81 -26.85
C ALA A 3 -29.97 56.17 -27.12
N LEU A 4 -28.89 56.79 -26.65
CA LEU A 4 -27.51 56.26 -26.79
C LEU A 4 -26.96 55.71 -25.47
N VAL A 5 -27.63 55.96 -24.34
CA VAL A 5 -27.22 55.48 -23.01
C VAL A 5 -27.95 54.17 -22.65
N GLU A 6 -29.18 53.94 -23.14
CA GLU A 6 -29.85 52.64 -22.98
C GLU A 6 -29.23 51.52 -23.83
N ASN A 7 -28.59 51.83 -24.95
CA ASN A 7 -27.87 50.83 -25.76
C ASN A 7 -26.45 50.52 -25.24
N MET A 8 -25.91 51.32 -24.31
CA MET A 8 -24.63 51.02 -23.64
C MET A 8 -24.80 50.35 -22.27
N ALA A 9 -25.98 50.44 -21.65
CA ALA A 9 -26.29 49.75 -20.40
C ALA A 9 -26.86 48.33 -20.58
N VAL A 10 -27.33 47.98 -21.79
CA VAL A 10 -27.79 46.62 -22.14
C VAL A 10 -26.68 45.78 -22.80
N GLY A 11 -25.56 46.42 -23.17
CA GLY A 11 -24.42 45.76 -23.82
C GLY A 11 -23.40 45.08 -22.89
N ASN A 12 -23.46 45.33 -21.57
CA ASN A 12 -22.42 44.88 -20.62
C ASN A 12 -22.94 43.89 -19.54
N ILE A 13 -24.10 43.24 -19.74
CA ILE A 13 -24.64 42.22 -18.80
C ILE A 13 -24.77 40.83 -19.47
N LEU A 14 -24.25 40.62 -20.69
CA LEU A 14 -24.37 39.31 -21.38
C LEU A 14 -23.09 38.91 -22.15
N GLU A 15 -21.93 39.15 -21.54
CA GLU A 15 -20.79 38.25 -21.72
C GLU A 15 -20.76 37.33 -20.49
N ASP A 16 -21.78 36.47 -20.34
CA ASP A 16 -21.55 35.22 -19.62
C ASP A 16 -20.49 34.50 -20.47
N GLU A 17 -19.24 34.48 -20.01
CA GLU A 17 -18.28 33.50 -20.52
C GLU A 17 -18.99 32.14 -20.39
N GLU A 18 -19.34 31.50 -21.51
CA GLU A 18 -19.98 30.19 -21.49
C GLU A 18 -19.00 29.22 -20.78
N GLU A 19 -19.18 29.06 -19.46
CA GLU A 19 -18.33 28.23 -18.61
C GLU A 19 -18.39 26.78 -19.08
N ASN A 20 -17.25 26.11 -19.08
CA ASN A 20 -17.22 24.70 -19.41
C ASN A 20 -17.86 23.91 -18.25
N ILE A 21 -18.70 22.94 -18.59
CA ILE A 21 -19.31 22.02 -17.64
C ILE A 21 -18.22 21.02 -17.22
N LEU A 22 -17.90 20.99 -15.93
CA LEU A 22 -17.17 19.87 -15.34
C LEU A 22 -18.14 18.69 -15.18
N TYR A 23 -17.71 17.50 -15.59
CA TYR A 23 -18.56 16.32 -15.55
C TYR A 23 -17.77 15.06 -15.25
N ASP A 24 -18.50 14.05 -14.80
CA ASP A 24 -18.05 12.66 -14.68
C ASP A 24 -18.84 11.75 -15.63
N LEU A 25 -18.14 10.79 -16.21
CA LEU A 25 -18.72 9.70 -16.99
C LEU A 25 -18.74 8.43 -16.13
N LEU A 26 -19.95 7.95 -15.81
CA LEU A 26 -20.17 6.78 -14.98
C LEU A 26 -20.77 5.65 -15.82
N ILE A 27 -20.32 4.42 -15.59
CA ILE A 27 -20.96 3.22 -16.15
C ILE A 27 -21.94 2.69 -15.11
N ASN A 28 -23.25 2.86 -15.37
CA ASN A 28 -24.30 2.51 -14.43
C ASN A 28 -24.64 1.02 -14.49
N THR A 29 -24.64 0.43 -15.69
CA THR A 29 -24.97 -0.98 -15.89
C THR A 29 -24.32 -1.49 -17.17
N GLU A 30 -23.70 -2.67 -17.09
CA GLU A 30 -23.24 -3.43 -18.25
C GLU A 30 -24.07 -4.71 -18.34
N TRP A 31 -24.63 -4.98 -19.54
CA TRP A 31 -25.40 -6.20 -19.79
C TRP A 31 -24.50 -7.31 -20.34
N PRO A 32 -24.87 -8.59 -20.11
CA PRO A 32 -24.11 -9.71 -20.65
C PRO A 32 -24.07 -9.67 -22.20
N PRO A 33 -22.98 -10.18 -22.81
CA PRO A 33 -22.76 -10.13 -24.25
C PRO A 33 -23.83 -10.90 -25.01
N GLU A 34 -24.50 -10.26 -25.97
CA GLU A 34 -25.45 -10.92 -26.87
C GLU A 34 -24.73 -11.38 -28.15
N THR A 35 -24.89 -12.65 -28.51
CA THR A 35 -24.41 -13.18 -29.80
C THR A 35 -25.44 -12.93 -30.89
N ASP A 36 -25.08 -12.15 -31.89
CA ASP A 36 -25.85 -11.95 -33.11
C ASP A 36 -25.13 -12.58 -34.31
N THR A 37 -25.90 -13.05 -35.29
CA THR A 37 -25.34 -13.60 -36.52
C THR A 37 -25.31 -12.50 -37.56
N GLN A 38 -24.12 -12.04 -37.94
CA GLN A 38 -24.02 -11.06 -39.00
C GLN A 38 -24.40 -11.72 -40.34
N LEU A 39 -25.65 -11.51 -40.78
CA LEU A 39 -26.00 -11.69 -42.18
C LEU A 39 -25.22 -10.63 -42.94
N ARG A 40 -24.25 -11.07 -43.75
CA ARG A 40 -23.52 -10.15 -44.61
C ARG A 40 -24.52 -9.61 -45.63
N GLY A 41 -25.08 -8.44 -45.34
CA GLY A 41 -25.79 -7.63 -46.33
C GLY A 41 -24.90 -7.56 -47.57
N TYR A 42 -25.50 -7.74 -48.74
CA TYR A 42 -24.79 -7.56 -50.01
C TYR A 42 -24.10 -6.20 -49.91
N LYS A 43 -22.77 -6.20 -49.75
CA LYS A 43 -21.99 -5.05 -50.17
C LYS A 43 -22.45 -4.82 -51.60
N GLU A 44 -23.03 -3.65 -51.86
CA GLU A 44 -23.01 -3.12 -53.22
C GLU A 44 -21.56 -3.22 -53.64
N HIS A 45 -21.28 -4.26 -54.45
CA HIS A 45 -19.99 -4.37 -55.07
C HIS A 45 -19.93 -3.17 -55.97
N ASP A 46 -19.13 -2.18 -55.57
CA ASP A 46 -18.50 -1.26 -56.50
C ASP A 46 -17.97 -2.11 -57.64
N SER A 47 -18.77 -2.16 -58.70
CA SER A 47 -18.51 -3.00 -59.84
C SER A 47 -17.26 -2.41 -60.49
N SER A 48 -16.14 -3.14 -60.37
CA SER A 48 -14.94 -2.85 -61.14
C SER A 48 -15.34 -2.69 -62.62
N LEU A 49 -14.77 -1.68 -63.26
CA LEU A 49 -15.09 -1.23 -64.62
C LEU A 49 -15.09 -2.36 -65.68
N ILE A 50 -14.44 -3.48 -65.38
CA ILE A 50 -14.29 -4.65 -66.24
C ILE A 50 -15.58 -5.51 -66.27
N ALA A 51 -16.35 -5.57 -65.18
CA ALA A 51 -17.59 -6.36 -65.12
C ALA A 51 -18.77 -5.71 -65.90
N LYS A 52 -18.71 -4.39 -66.15
CA LYS A 52 -19.72 -3.65 -66.93
C LYS A 52 -19.65 -3.94 -68.43
N ALA A 53 -18.51 -4.41 -68.95
CA ALA A 53 -18.31 -4.54 -70.40
C ALA A 53 -18.86 -5.85 -71.00
N VAL A 54 -18.99 -6.93 -70.21
CA VAL A 54 -19.20 -8.28 -70.79
C VAL A 54 -20.58 -8.90 -70.49
N THR A 55 -21.38 -8.34 -69.56
CA THR A 55 -22.70 -8.93 -69.18
C THR A 55 -23.84 -7.91 -69.12
N GLY A 56 -23.79 -6.87 -69.95
CA GLY A 56 -24.74 -5.76 -69.95
C GLY A 56 -26.22 -6.11 -70.23
N PRO A 57 -26.57 -6.96 -71.21
CA PRO A 57 -27.98 -7.14 -71.57
C PRO A 57 -28.74 -8.19 -70.73
N PHE A 58 -28.07 -9.27 -70.30
CA PHE A 58 -28.74 -10.41 -69.65
C PHE A 58 -28.95 -10.25 -68.14
N ARG A 59 -28.14 -9.42 -67.46
CA ARG A 59 -28.35 -9.11 -66.04
C ARG A 59 -29.51 -8.15 -65.81
N PHE A 60 -29.85 -7.29 -66.77
CA PHE A 60 -30.99 -6.37 -66.62
C PHE A 60 -32.34 -7.08 -66.52
N ILE A 61 -32.51 -8.20 -67.24
CA ILE A 61 -33.75 -9.00 -67.23
C ILE A 61 -33.82 -9.91 -66.00
N LEU A 62 -32.69 -10.50 -65.56
CA LEU A 62 -32.65 -11.30 -64.33
C LEU A 62 -32.73 -10.46 -63.06
N HIS A 63 -32.25 -9.21 -63.06
CA HIS A 63 -32.42 -8.30 -61.92
C HIS A 63 -33.88 -7.89 -61.72
N TYR A 64 -34.67 -7.79 -62.80
CA TYR A 64 -36.11 -7.50 -62.73
C TYR A 64 -36.97 -8.70 -62.29
N LEU A 65 -36.50 -9.94 -62.45
CA LEU A 65 -37.25 -11.16 -62.11
C LEU A 65 -36.94 -11.73 -60.72
N TRP A 66 -35.81 -11.38 -60.11
CA TRP A 66 -35.41 -11.86 -58.77
C TRP A 66 -35.36 -10.78 -57.68
N TYR A 67 -35.46 -9.50 -58.06
CA TYR A 67 -35.72 -8.41 -57.11
C TYR A 67 -37.07 -7.78 -57.45
N SER A 68 -38.12 -8.24 -56.77
CA SER A 68 -39.10 -7.28 -56.28
C SER A 68 -38.55 -6.77 -54.95
N PRO A 69 -37.92 -5.57 -54.88
CA PRO A 69 -37.97 -4.87 -53.62
C PRO A 69 -39.47 -4.64 -53.40
N SER A 70 -40.04 -5.19 -52.33
CA SER A 70 -41.28 -4.65 -51.81
C SER A 70 -41.03 -3.14 -51.69
N SER A 71 -41.64 -2.35 -52.56
CA SER A 71 -41.42 -0.92 -52.65
C SER A 71 -41.87 -0.31 -51.33
N SER A 72 -40.96 -0.19 -50.37
CA SER A 72 -41.25 0.54 -49.14
C SER A 72 -41.61 1.96 -49.54
N SER A 73 -42.79 2.43 -49.15
CA SER A 73 -43.25 3.79 -49.47
C SER A 73 -42.43 4.89 -48.79
N LEU A 74 -41.44 4.49 -47.96
CA LEU A 74 -40.64 5.37 -47.12
C LEU A 74 -39.45 6.01 -47.86
N PRO A 75 -39.03 7.22 -47.45
CA PRO A 75 -37.87 7.89 -47.99
C PRO A 75 -36.57 7.08 -47.81
N PRO A 76 -35.71 6.93 -48.84
CA PRO A 76 -34.45 6.19 -48.73
C PRO A 76 -33.49 6.73 -47.65
N GLY A 77 -33.44 8.05 -47.47
CA GLY A 77 -32.63 8.70 -46.43
C GLY A 77 -33.01 8.28 -45.00
N LEU A 78 -34.31 8.12 -44.75
CA LEU A 78 -34.84 7.63 -43.46
C LEU A 78 -34.39 6.20 -43.19
N VAL A 79 -34.54 5.30 -44.18
CA VAL A 79 -34.17 3.89 -44.05
C VAL A 79 -32.66 3.76 -43.81
N ARG A 80 -31.84 4.52 -44.55
CA ARG A 80 -30.39 4.55 -44.40
C ARG A 80 -29.96 4.92 -42.98
N LEU A 81 -30.56 5.95 -42.37
CA LEU A 81 -30.23 6.33 -40.99
C LEU A 81 -30.83 5.37 -39.95
N ALA A 82 -32.05 4.87 -40.16
CA ALA A 82 -32.69 3.91 -39.26
C ALA A 82 -31.86 2.62 -39.14
N THR A 83 -31.31 2.10 -40.24
CA THR A 83 -30.45 0.88 -40.21
C THR A 83 -29.15 1.04 -39.44
N LYS A 84 -28.70 2.28 -39.19
CA LYS A 84 -27.49 2.55 -38.40
C LYS A 84 -27.77 2.59 -36.90
N GLN A 85 -29.02 2.74 -36.47
CA GLN A 85 -29.34 2.84 -35.05
C GLN A 85 -29.06 1.52 -34.32
N ILE A 86 -28.63 1.61 -33.06
CA ILE A 86 -28.58 0.45 -32.17
C ILE A 86 -29.98 -0.17 -32.00
N ASN A 87 -30.02 -1.50 -31.81
CA ASN A 87 -31.26 -2.26 -31.71
C ASN A 87 -32.07 -1.89 -30.45
N TRP A 88 -31.37 -1.66 -29.34
CA TRP A 88 -31.98 -1.35 -28.07
C TRP A 88 -32.42 0.12 -28.00
N GLN A 89 -33.49 0.38 -27.26
CA GLN A 89 -34.02 1.74 -27.09
C GLN A 89 -34.02 2.16 -25.64
N LEU A 90 -33.85 3.46 -25.42
CA LEU A 90 -33.78 4.09 -24.12
C LEU A 90 -34.79 5.25 -24.07
N VAL A 91 -35.72 5.23 -23.12
CA VAL A 91 -36.68 6.32 -22.92
C VAL A 91 -36.84 6.62 -21.43
N LEU A 92 -36.43 7.84 -21.05
CA LEU A 92 -36.62 8.38 -19.70
C LEU A 92 -38.04 8.92 -19.54
N ALA A 93 -38.66 8.66 -18.40
CA ALA A 93 -39.97 9.19 -18.06
C ALA A 93 -39.90 10.72 -17.83
N SER A 94 -41.02 11.42 -17.99
CA SER A 94 -41.11 12.89 -17.85
C SER A 94 -40.68 13.41 -16.48
N ASN A 95 -40.77 12.58 -15.43
CA ASN A 95 -40.38 12.91 -14.07
C ASN A 95 -38.90 12.60 -13.75
N GLY A 96 -38.13 12.07 -14.70
CA GLY A 96 -36.74 11.67 -14.54
C GLY A 96 -36.46 10.48 -13.62
N LYS A 97 -37.49 9.90 -12.99
CA LYS A 97 -37.34 8.86 -11.95
C LYS A 97 -37.35 7.44 -12.50
N LEU A 98 -37.87 7.24 -13.71
CA LEU A 98 -38.07 5.93 -14.31
C LEU A 98 -37.46 5.89 -15.71
N LEU A 99 -36.85 4.76 -16.04
CA LEU A 99 -36.18 4.52 -17.32
C LEU A 99 -36.69 3.23 -17.94
N ALA A 100 -37.17 3.28 -19.18
CA ALA A 100 -37.48 2.09 -19.96
C ALA A 100 -36.30 1.74 -20.87
N VAL A 101 -35.76 0.53 -20.71
CA VAL A 101 -34.74 -0.05 -21.58
C VAL A 101 -35.37 -1.18 -22.39
N VAL A 102 -35.48 -1.00 -23.70
CA VAL A 102 -36.03 -1.99 -24.63
C VAL A 102 -34.91 -2.86 -25.15
N GLN A 103 -34.92 -4.14 -24.77
CA GLN A 103 -34.01 -5.17 -25.26
C GLN A 103 -34.63 -5.95 -26.42
N ASP A 104 -33.99 -7.03 -26.86
CA ASP A 104 -34.48 -7.83 -27.99
C ASP A 104 -35.83 -8.54 -27.71
N GLN A 105 -36.04 -9.02 -26.48
CA GLN A 105 -37.22 -9.82 -26.07
C GLN A 105 -37.87 -9.33 -24.77
N CYS A 106 -37.42 -8.23 -24.18
CA CYS A 106 -38.03 -7.68 -22.98
C CYS A 106 -37.86 -6.17 -22.88
N VAL A 107 -38.69 -5.52 -22.06
CA VAL A 107 -38.57 -4.12 -21.69
C VAL A 107 -38.37 -4.04 -20.18
N GLU A 108 -37.22 -3.52 -19.75
CA GLU A 108 -36.86 -3.35 -18.34
C GLU A 108 -37.17 -1.93 -17.89
N ILE A 109 -37.92 -1.81 -16.79
CA ILE A 109 -38.24 -0.54 -16.14
C ILE A 109 -37.28 -0.39 -14.94
N ARG A 110 -36.47 0.67 -14.94
CA ARG A 110 -35.43 0.93 -13.93
C ARG A 110 -35.70 2.19 -13.11
N SER A 111 -35.20 2.20 -11.88
CA SER A 111 -35.39 3.29 -10.91
C SER A 111 -34.18 4.24 -10.84
N ALA A 112 -34.42 5.55 -10.80
CA ALA A 112 -33.36 6.53 -10.55
C ALA A 112 -32.76 6.46 -9.12
N ARG A 113 -33.40 5.76 -8.17
CA ARG A 113 -32.95 5.70 -6.75
C ARG A 113 -31.53 5.16 -6.57
N ASP A 114 -31.16 4.18 -7.39
CA ASP A 114 -29.85 3.52 -7.36
C ASP A 114 -29.12 3.75 -8.69
N ASP A 115 -29.17 4.98 -9.21
CA ASP A 115 -28.54 5.33 -10.50
C ASP A 115 -28.94 4.40 -11.65
N PHE A 116 -30.22 3.99 -11.68
CA PHE A 116 -30.78 3.08 -12.68
C PHE A 116 -30.17 1.66 -12.69
N ALA A 117 -29.45 1.26 -11.65
CA ALA A 117 -28.98 -0.12 -11.51
C ALA A 117 -30.13 -1.12 -11.25
N SER A 118 -31.09 -0.74 -10.39
CA SER A 118 -32.19 -1.60 -9.97
C SER A 118 -33.37 -1.64 -10.98
N VAL A 119 -33.83 -2.87 -11.28
CA VAL A 119 -35.00 -3.13 -12.14
C VAL A 119 -36.26 -3.24 -11.28
N ILE A 120 -37.24 -2.38 -11.54
CA ILE A 120 -38.55 -2.35 -10.86
C ILE A 120 -39.53 -3.34 -11.50
N GLY A 121 -39.51 -3.43 -12.83
CA GLY A 121 -40.44 -4.25 -13.60
C GLY A 121 -39.81 -4.75 -14.90
N LYS A 122 -40.22 -5.93 -15.36
CA LYS A 122 -39.72 -6.54 -16.59
C LYS A 122 -40.87 -7.05 -17.44
N CYS A 123 -41.10 -6.40 -18.56
CA CYS A 123 -42.14 -6.75 -19.52
C CYS A 123 -41.57 -7.73 -20.55
N GLN A 124 -42.23 -8.87 -20.77
CA GLN A 124 -41.83 -9.79 -21.85
C GLN A 124 -42.45 -9.33 -23.17
N VAL A 125 -41.65 -9.26 -24.24
CA VAL A 125 -42.14 -8.88 -25.58
C VAL A 125 -41.67 -9.89 -26.63
N PRO A 126 -42.46 -10.12 -27.70
CA PRO A 126 -42.02 -10.97 -28.80
C PRO A 126 -40.73 -10.46 -29.47
N LYS A 127 -39.91 -11.38 -30.00
CA LYS A 127 -38.71 -11.01 -30.76
C LYS A 127 -39.10 -10.29 -32.05
N ASP A 128 -38.82 -8.99 -32.10
CA ASP A 128 -39.09 -8.16 -33.27
C ASP A 128 -38.12 -8.48 -34.43
N PRO A 129 -38.60 -8.67 -35.67
CA PRO A 129 -37.73 -8.82 -36.84
C PRO A 129 -36.87 -7.59 -37.17
N ASN A 130 -37.32 -6.37 -36.84
CA ASN A 130 -36.61 -5.13 -37.20
C ASN A 130 -36.62 -4.11 -36.02
N PRO A 131 -35.76 -4.31 -35.01
CA PRO A 131 -35.80 -3.54 -33.76
C PRO A 131 -35.58 -2.02 -33.91
N GLN A 132 -34.93 -1.58 -34.99
CA GLN A 132 -34.68 -0.17 -35.28
C GLN A 132 -35.96 0.68 -35.45
N TRP A 133 -37.09 0.05 -35.77
CA TRP A 133 -38.38 0.73 -35.98
C TRP A 133 -39.29 0.76 -34.76
N ARG A 134 -38.85 0.19 -33.62
CA ARG A 134 -39.64 0.20 -32.39
C ARG A 134 -39.88 1.62 -31.89
N ARG A 135 -40.94 1.83 -31.11
CA ARG A 135 -41.16 3.08 -30.38
C ARG A 135 -41.67 2.79 -28.98
N VAL A 136 -41.25 3.63 -28.04
CA VAL A 136 -41.71 3.57 -26.65
C VAL A 136 -42.10 4.95 -26.16
N ALA A 137 -43.18 5.02 -25.41
CA ALA A 137 -43.67 6.25 -24.80
C ALA A 137 -44.23 5.97 -23.41
N TRP A 138 -43.91 6.86 -22.47
CA TRP A 138 -44.50 6.90 -21.13
C TRP A 138 -45.78 7.74 -21.15
N SER A 139 -46.76 7.37 -20.32
CA SER A 139 -47.86 8.26 -19.98
C SER A 139 -47.37 9.45 -19.15
N HIS A 140 -48.15 10.54 -19.13
CA HIS A 140 -47.78 11.77 -18.44
C HIS A 140 -47.55 11.58 -16.93
N ASP A 141 -48.38 10.73 -16.30
CA ASP A 141 -48.30 10.32 -14.90
C ASP A 141 -47.27 9.20 -14.64
N CYS A 142 -46.58 8.75 -15.70
CA CYS A 142 -45.64 7.63 -15.70
C CYS A 142 -46.25 6.29 -15.26
N ALA A 143 -47.58 6.13 -15.22
CA ALA A 143 -48.23 4.91 -14.77
C ALA A 143 -48.32 3.80 -15.84
N LEU A 144 -48.29 4.20 -17.12
CA LEU A 144 -48.42 3.31 -18.28
C LEU A 144 -47.21 3.46 -19.19
N LEU A 145 -46.81 2.34 -19.78
CA LEU A 145 -45.75 2.27 -20.79
C LEU A 145 -46.30 1.65 -22.07
N ALA A 146 -46.26 2.38 -23.18
CA ALA A 146 -46.63 1.84 -24.48
C ALA A 146 -45.38 1.48 -25.29
N TYR A 147 -45.37 0.29 -25.87
CA TYR A 147 -44.34 -0.25 -26.75
C TYR A 147 -44.95 -0.62 -28.10
N ALA A 148 -44.43 -0.05 -29.18
CA ALA A 148 -44.81 -0.39 -30.54
C ALA A 148 -43.68 -1.17 -31.22
N ASP A 149 -44.00 -2.32 -31.79
CA ASP A 149 -43.06 -3.13 -32.57
C ASP A 149 -42.96 -2.65 -34.05
N SER A 150 -42.04 -3.23 -34.83
CA SER A 150 -41.90 -2.88 -36.25
C SER A 150 -43.08 -3.31 -37.14
N THR A 151 -43.98 -4.16 -36.64
CA THR A 151 -45.18 -4.61 -37.38
C THR A 151 -46.36 -3.65 -37.21
N GLY A 152 -46.26 -2.72 -36.26
CA GLY A 152 -47.32 -1.77 -35.91
C GLY A 152 -48.23 -2.27 -34.78
N THR A 153 -47.88 -3.35 -34.11
CA THR A 153 -48.57 -3.84 -32.89
C THR A 153 -48.14 -2.99 -31.70
N VAL A 154 -49.09 -2.55 -30.88
CA VAL A 154 -48.82 -1.72 -29.69
C VAL A 154 -49.20 -2.48 -28.43
N HIS A 155 -48.23 -2.74 -27.58
CA HIS A 155 -48.38 -3.34 -26.25
C HIS A 155 -48.42 -2.25 -25.20
N VAL A 156 -49.32 -2.34 -24.23
CA VAL A 156 -49.39 -1.39 -23.11
C VAL A 156 -49.16 -2.14 -21.80
N PHE A 157 -48.20 -1.67 -21.02
CA PHE A 157 -47.77 -2.25 -19.75
C PHE A 157 -48.05 -1.30 -18.58
N ASP A 158 -48.21 -1.88 -17.38
CA ASP A 158 -48.18 -1.13 -16.13
C ASP A 158 -46.75 -0.92 -15.62
N LEU A 159 -46.61 -0.12 -14.55
CA LEU A 159 -45.34 0.13 -13.87
C LEU A 159 -44.62 -1.13 -13.34
N HIS A 160 -45.35 -2.19 -13.03
CA HIS A 160 -44.78 -3.45 -12.52
C HIS A 160 -44.32 -4.38 -13.65
N GLY A 161 -44.58 -4.02 -14.92
CA GLY A 161 -44.23 -4.79 -16.11
C GLY A 161 -45.27 -5.84 -16.54
N SER A 162 -46.49 -5.73 -16.03
CA SER A 162 -47.64 -6.55 -16.44
C SER A 162 -48.25 -6.02 -17.73
N GLU A 163 -48.45 -6.89 -18.72
CA GLU A 163 -49.14 -6.54 -19.97
C GLU A 163 -50.64 -6.34 -19.70
N LEU A 164 -51.13 -5.12 -19.91
CA LEU A 164 -52.53 -4.77 -19.69
C LEU A 164 -53.39 -5.20 -20.89
N PHE A 165 -52.96 -4.86 -22.11
CA PHE A 165 -53.62 -5.23 -23.36
C PHE A 165 -52.71 -4.95 -24.57
N VAL A 166 -53.12 -5.50 -25.72
CA VAL A 166 -52.42 -5.37 -27.02
C VAL A 166 -53.37 -4.79 -28.06
N ILE A 167 -52.92 -3.75 -28.77
CA ILE A 167 -53.62 -3.14 -29.89
C ILE A 167 -53.03 -3.72 -31.19
N PRO A 168 -53.79 -4.49 -31.97
CA PRO A 168 -53.30 -5.10 -33.21
C PRO A 168 -53.14 -4.06 -34.34
N PRO A 169 -52.25 -4.31 -35.32
CA PRO A 169 -52.07 -3.44 -36.48
C PRO A 169 -53.29 -3.52 -37.41
N ALA A 170 -53.53 -2.45 -38.18
CA ALA A 170 -54.67 -2.39 -39.10
C ALA A 170 -54.50 -3.34 -40.30
N VAL A 171 -53.32 -3.39 -40.92
CA VAL A 171 -52.88 -4.33 -41.97
C VAL A 171 -51.34 -4.29 -42.00
N SER A 172 -50.63 -5.42 -41.94
CA SER A 172 -49.15 -5.44 -42.03
C SER A 172 -48.68 -6.47 -43.05
N PHE A 173 -47.82 -6.06 -43.99
CA PHE A 173 -47.14 -6.97 -44.91
C PHE A 173 -45.67 -7.16 -44.48
N PRO A 174 -45.12 -8.39 -44.52
CA PRO A 174 -43.71 -8.61 -44.22
C PRO A 174 -42.80 -7.75 -45.12
N GLY A 175 -42.01 -6.87 -44.52
CA GLY A 175 -41.08 -5.98 -45.23
C GLY A 175 -41.62 -4.60 -45.61
N ASP A 176 -42.88 -4.27 -45.32
CA ASP A 176 -43.42 -2.92 -45.46
C ASP A 176 -43.48 -2.20 -44.09
N PHE A 177 -42.55 -1.26 -43.87
CA PHE A 177 -42.44 -0.50 -42.62
C PHE A 177 -43.40 0.68 -42.53
N SER A 178 -44.26 0.89 -43.53
CA SER A 178 -45.19 2.03 -43.59
C SER A 178 -46.20 2.03 -42.44
N TYR A 179 -46.48 0.87 -41.84
CA TYR A 179 -47.41 0.71 -40.71
C TYR A 179 -46.73 0.71 -39.33
N ALA A 180 -45.39 0.73 -39.27
CA ALA A 180 -44.68 0.92 -38.01
C ALA A 180 -45.00 2.30 -37.42
N ALA A 181 -44.88 2.42 -36.10
CA ALA A 181 -45.16 3.69 -35.41
C ALA A 181 -44.04 4.71 -35.70
N ALA A 182 -44.39 5.84 -36.32
CA ALA A 182 -43.53 7.01 -36.44
C ALA A 182 -43.58 7.88 -35.17
N GLY A 183 -44.73 7.92 -34.50
CA GLY A 183 -44.95 8.60 -33.23
C GLY A 183 -45.94 7.86 -32.34
N LEU A 184 -45.64 7.83 -31.05
CA LEU A 184 -46.46 7.21 -30.01
C LEU A 184 -46.59 8.23 -28.88
N VAL A 185 -47.80 8.71 -28.62
CA VAL A 185 -48.02 9.87 -27.73
C VAL A 185 -49.20 9.61 -26.80
N PHE A 186 -48.97 9.76 -25.49
CA PHE A 186 -50.04 9.83 -24.51
C PHE A 186 -50.51 11.27 -24.30
N LEU A 187 -51.82 11.44 -24.25
CA LEU A 187 -52.52 12.67 -23.89
C LEU A 187 -53.31 12.46 -22.60
N GLU A 188 -53.40 13.52 -21.81
CA GLU A 188 -54.29 13.52 -20.65
C GLU A 188 -55.74 13.55 -21.10
N TYR A 189 -56.54 12.59 -20.62
CA TYR A 189 -57.96 12.55 -20.90
C TYR A 189 -58.74 12.84 -19.62
N THR A 190 -59.37 14.02 -19.55
CA THR A 190 -60.12 14.49 -18.37
C THR A 190 -61.63 14.51 -18.58
N ALA A 191 -62.12 14.08 -19.74
CA ALA A 191 -63.53 14.20 -20.11
C ALA A 191 -64.45 13.10 -19.53
N SER A 192 -63.90 11.97 -19.06
CA SER A 192 -64.66 10.91 -18.36
C SER A 192 -63.78 10.21 -17.34
N ALA A 193 -64.35 9.87 -16.18
CA ALA A 193 -63.67 9.09 -15.13
C ALA A 193 -63.42 7.61 -15.51
N GLN A 194 -64.02 7.13 -16.61
CA GLN A 194 -63.86 5.77 -17.10
C GLN A 194 -62.49 5.54 -17.78
N TRP A 195 -61.95 6.58 -18.42
CA TRP A 195 -60.74 6.50 -19.24
C TRP A 195 -59.61 7.25 -18.54
N SER A 196 -58.42 6.66 -18.51
CA SER A 196 -57.26 7.18 -17.77
C SER A 196 -56.36 8.03 -18.66
N ALA A 197 -56.23 7.69 -19.95
CA ALA A 197 -55.42 8.43 -20.90
C ALA A 197 -55.95 8.23 -22.34
N GLU A 198 -55.54 9.12 -23.24
CA GLU A 198 -55.76 8.99 -24.67
C GLU A 198 -54.41 8.71 -25.35
N LEU A 199 -54.27 7.59 -26.05
CA LEU A 199 -53.06 7.16 -26.75
C LEU A 199 -53.21 7.41 -28.26
N LEU A 200 -52.34 8.25 -28.81
CA LEU A 200 -52.22 8.47 -30.25
C LEU A 200 -51.15 7.54 -30.83
N VAL A 201 -51.54 6.75 -31.83
CA VAL A 201 -50.63 5.91 -32.62
C VAL A 201 -50.55 6.50 -34.03
N ILE A 202 -49.38 7.01 -34.41
CA ILE A 202 -49.12 7.64 -35.70
C ILE A 202 -48.16 6.77 -36.49
N THR A 203 -48.57 6.30 -37.67
CA THR A 203 -47.76 5.44 -38.54
C THR A 203 -46.88 6.23 -39.50
N TYR A 204 -45.83 5.61 -40.02
CA TYR A 204 -44.98 6.21 -41.06
C TYR A 204 -45.74 6.53 -42.36
N SER A 205 -46.81 5.79 -42.69
CA SER A 205 -47.72 6.09 -43.81
C SER A 205 -48.56 7.36 -43.61
N GLY A 206 -48.50 7.98 -42.43
CA GLY A 206 -49.25 9.18 -42.11
C GLY A 206 -50.68 8.91 -41.64
N GLN A 207 -51.00 7.71 -41.15
CA GLN A 207 -52.27 7.42 -40.48
C GLN A 207 -52.13 7.64 -38.98
N LEU A 208 -53.11 8.33 -38.38
CA LEU A 208 -53.22 8.53 -36.94
C LEU A 208 -54.48 7.86 -36.44
N LYS A 209 -54.35 7.04 -35.40
CA LYS A 209 -55.46 6.48 -34.63
C LYS A 209 -55.37 6.91 -33.18
N SER A 210 -56.48 7.41 -32.64
CA SER A 210 -56.62 7.73 -31.22
C SER A 210 -57.36 6.61 -30.49
N TYR A 211 -56.80 6.17 -29.36
CA TYR A 211 -57.38 5.16 -28.48
C TYR A 211 -57.55 5.70 -27.05
N LEU A 212 -58.74 5.55 -26.48
CA LEU A 212 -58.98 5.79 -25.06
C LEU A 212 -58.57 4.53 -24.28
N VAL A 213 -57.76 4.71 -23.24
CA VAL A 213 -57.12 3.63 -22.48
C VAL A 213 -57.48 3.74 -21.00
N ARG A 214 -57.70 2.59 -20.35
CA ARG A 214 -58.02 2.49 -18.92
C ARG A 214 -56.91 1.79 -18.13
N TYR A 215 -56.58 2.32 -16.94
CA TYR A 215 -55.55 1.78 -16.03
C TYR A 215 -56.02 0.57 -15.20
N ASP A 216 -57.26 0.55 -14.72
CA ASP A 216 -57.77 -0.54 -13.84
C ASP A 216 -58.54 -1.62 -14.64
N PRO A 217 -58.07 -2.88 -14.69
CA PRO A 217 -58.74 -3.99 -15.37
C PRO A 217 -59.95 -4.54 -14.60
N ARG A 218 -60.28 -4.04 -13.39
CA ARG A 218 -61.49 -4.49 -12.66
C ARG A 218 -62.74 -4.23 -13.50
N PRO A 219 -63.63 -5.22 -13.68
CA PRO A 219 -64.87 -5.01 -14.42
C PRO A 219 -65.68 -3.90 -13.74
N SER A 220 -65.96 -2.84 -14.48
CA SER A 220 -66.94 -1.85 -14.05
C SER A 220 -68.30 -2.54 -13.92
N SER A 221 -69.15 -2.05 -13.01
CA SER A 221 -70.55 -2.50 -12.85
C SER A 221 -71.41 -2.30 -14.10
N VAL A 222 -70.87 -1.64 -15.12
CA VAL A 222 -71.41 -1.50 -16.48
C VAL A 222 -70.60 -2.44 -17.38
N GLY A 223 -71.25 -3.47 -17.93
CA GLY A 223 -70.65 -4.67 -18.53
C GLY A 223 -69.91 -4.48 -19.87
N THR A 224 -68.92 -3.59 -19.92
CA THR A 224 -67.98 -3.47 -21.04
C THR A 224 -66.57 -3.88 -20.59
N ASN A 225 -66.16 -5.11 -20.91
CA ASN A 225 -64.81 -5.65 -20.64
C ASN A 225 -63.72 -5.13 -21.60
N GLN A 226 -63.87 -3.93 -22.17
CA GLN A 226 -62.90 -3.39 -23.12
C GLN A 226 -61.89 -2.49 -22.38
N ALA A 227 -60.63 -2.92 -22.36
CA ALA A 227 -59.52 -2.17 -21.75
C ALA A 227 -59.13 -0.91 -22.56
N PHE A 228 -59.48 -0.88 -23.85
CA PHE A 228 -59.28 0.26 -24.74
C PHE A 228 -60.46 0.44 -25.71
N GLN A 229 -60.68 1.67 -26.19
CA GLN A 229 -61.69 2.02 -27.19
C GLN A 229 -61.12 2.96 -28.25
N GLU A 230 -61.33 2.68 -29.55
CA GLU A 230 -60.96 3.60 -30.64
C GLU A 230 -61.86 4.84 -30.62
N SER A 231 -61.24 6.03 -30.59
CA SER A 231 -61.94 7.33 -30.58
C SER A 231 -62.17 7.85 -32.00
N HIS A 232 -61.09 8.07 -32.76
CA HIS A 232 -61.15 8.61 -34.11
C HIS A 232 -59.87 8.29 -34.90
N THR A 233 -59.98 8.41 -36.23
CA THR A 233 -58.87 8.23 -37.19
C THR A 233 -58.64 9.53 -37.97
N PHE A 234 -57.39 9.88 -38.25
CA PHE A 234 -57.00 11.00 -39.11
C PHE A 234 -55.89 10.58 -40.08
N SER A 235 -55.78 11.22 -41.24
CA SER A 235 -54.68 10.98 -42.19
C SER A 235 -53.99 12.26 -42.61
N PHE A 236 -52.67 12.27 -42.47
CA PHE A 236 -51.78 13.33 -42.92
C PHE A 236 -51.30 13.16 -44.36
N SER A 237 -51.70 12.08 -45.05
CA SER A 237 -51.26 11.76 -46.42
C SER A 237 -51.56 12.87 -47.43
N ALA A 238 -52.57 13.71 -47.18
CA ALA A 238 -52.88 14.88 -47.98
C ALA A 238 -51.79 15.98 -47.91
N HIS A 239 -51.04 16.05 -46.82
CA HIS A 239 -49.96 17.03 -46.59
C HIS A 239 -48.57 16.39 -46.81
N TYR A 240 -48.38 15.15 -46.37
CA TYR A 240 -47.14 14.39 -46.54
C TYR A 240 -47.36 13.19 -47.45
N THR A 241 -47.13 13.38 -48.76
CA THR A 241 -47.33 12.34 -49.78
C THR A 241 -46.34 11.19 -49.67
N ASN A 242 -45.17 11.44 -49.08
CA ASN A 242 -44.09 10.46 -48.89
C ASN A 242 -44.06 9.88 -47.47
N GLY A 243 -45.13 10.07 -46.70
CA GLY A 243 -45.23 9.63 -45.31
C GLY A 243 -44.64 10.61 -44.28
N ILE A 244 -44.90 10.32 -43.02
CA ILE A 244 -44.38 11.04 -41.84
C ILE A 244 -43.13 10.33 -41.35
N THR A 245 -42.16 11.09 -40.85
CA THR A 245 -40.90 10.53 -40.33
C THR A 245 -40.85 10.50 -38.81
N THR A 246 -41.45 11.49 -38.15
CA THR A 246 -41.51 11.61 -36.69
C THR A 246 -42.66 12.51 -36.26
N ALA A 247 -43.21 12.28 -35.07
CA ALA A 247 -44.27 13.10 -34.48
C ALA A 247 -44.10 13.21 -32.97
N ILE A 248 -44.28 14.42 -32.45
CA ILE A 248 -44.14 14.74 -31.02
C ILE A 248 -45.27 15.67 -30.59
N TYR A 249 -45.64 15.64 -29.31
CA TYR A 249 -46.71 16.47 -28.77
C TYR A 249 -46.16 17.50 -27.79
N HIS A 250 -46.59 18.75 -27.96
CA HIS A 250 -46.27 19.85 -27.08
C HIS A 250 -47.43 20.08 -26.09
N PRO A 251 -47.29 19.73 -24.80
CA PRO A 251 -48.38 19.82 -23.83
C PRO A 251 -48.84 21.25 -23.55
N GLY A 252 -47.92 22.22 -23.40
CA GLY A 252 -48.26 23.61 -23.04
C GLY A 252 -49.17 24.33 -24.03
N HIS A 253 -48.90 24.19 -25.34
CA HIS A 253 -49.72 24.77 -26.42
C HIS A 253 -50.75 23.80 -27.03
N ARG A 254 -50.79 22.54 -26.56
CA ARG A 254 -51.63 21.45 -27.10
C ARG A 254 -51.50 21.29 -28.61
N LEU A 255 -50.27 21.25 -29.09
CA LEU A 255 -49.93 21.12 -30.51
C LEU A 255 -49.27 19.77 -30.77
N LEU A 256 -49.74 19.08 -31.81
CA LEU A 256 -49.06 17.93 -32.38
C LEU A 256 -48.11 18.41 -33.49
N LEU A 257 -46.81 18.23 -33.29
CA LEU A 257 -45.77 18.59 -34.25
C LEU A 257 -45.42 17.37 -35.07
N VAL A 258 -45.45 17.52 -36.39
CA VAL A 258 -45.26 16.42 -37.33
C VAL A 258 -44.12 16.79 -38.28
N GLY A 259 -43.17 15.88 -38.42
CA GLY A 259 -42.03 15.98 -39.33
C GLY A 259 -42.19 15.04 -40.53
N GLY A 260 -41.77 15.48 -41.70
CA GLY A 260 -41.74 14.69 -42.93
C GLY A 260 -40.66 15.16 -43.89
N CYS A 261 -40.76 14.72 -45.15
CA CYS A 261 -39.88 15.20 -46.22
C CYS A 261 -40.16 16.65 -46.60
N GLU A 262 -39.13 17.33 -47.08
CA GLU A 262 -39.22 18.68 -47.62
C GLU A 262 -40.22 18.75 -48.79
N SER A 263 -40.96 19.85 -48.88
CA SER A 263 -41.86 20.15 -49.98
C SER A 263 -41.22 21.18 -50.91
N SER A 264 -41.16 20.89 -52.21
CA SER A 264 -40.58 21.78 -53.22
C SER A 264 -41.58 22.83 -53.76
N ASP A 265 -42.68 23.09 -53.05
CA ASP A 265 -43.69 24.05 -53.49
C ASP A 265 -43.32 25.46 -53.00
N ASP A 266 -43.07 26.38 -53.94
CA ASP A 266 -42.52 27.73 -53.71
C ASP A 266 -43.46 28.70 -52.96
N GLY A 267 -44.58 28.21 -52.41
CA GLY A 267 -45.63 29.02 -51.76
C GLY A 267 -45.88 28.73 -50.28
N ILE A 268 -45.04 27.92 -49.62
CA ILE A 268 -45.27 27.46 -48.23
C ILE A 268 -44.22 28.05 -47.26
N SER A 269 -44.58 28.23 -45.99
CA SER A 269 -43.71 28.72 -44.91
C SER A 269 -42.39 27.96 -44.82
N ARG A 270 -41.39 28.64 -44.25
CA ARG A 270 -40.04 28.08 -44.05
C ARG A 270 -40.06 26.77 -43.25
N ALA A 271 -40.94 26.66 -42.25
CA ALA A 271 -41.09 25.45 -41.45
C ALA A 271 -41.53 24.26 -42.30
N THR A 272 -42.57 24.42 -43.13
CA THR A 272 -43.07 23.33 -43.98
C THR A 272 -42.16 23.01 -45.15
N ARG A 273 -41.41 23.98 -45.67
CA ARG A 273 -40.31 23.71 -46.62
C ARG A 273 -39.26 22.78 -46.01
N CYS A 274 -38.93 22.96 -44.74
CA CYS A 274 -38.06 22.06 -43.96
C CYS A 274 -38.78 20.80 -43.42
N GLY A 275 -39.99 20.49 -43.90
CA GLY A 275 -40.72 19.28 -43.52
C GLY A 275 -41.48 19.35 -42.18
N LEU A 276 -41.56 20.50 -41.51
CA LEU A 276 -42.26 20.67 -40.23
C LEU A 276 -43.69 21.24 -40.40
N SER A 277 -44.65 20.63 -39.73
CA SER A 277 -46.02 21.14 -39.60
C SER A 277 -46.54 20.99 -38.17
N ALA A 278 -47.45 21.88 -37.78
CA ALA A 278 -48.08 21.85 -36.46
C ALA A 278 -49.58 21.75 -36.57
N TRP A 279 -50.18 20.91 -35.74
CA TRP A 279 -51.59 20.56 -35.78
C TRP A 279 -52.20 20.77 -34.40
N ARG A 280 -53.26 21.58 -34.34
CA ARG A 280 -54.05 21.79 -33.14
C ARG A 280 -55.12 20.71 -33.02
N LEU A 281 -55.25 20.13 -31.84
CA LEU A 281 -56.29 19.16 -31.51
C LEU A 281 -57.63 19.89 -31.32
N LEU A 282 -58.68 19.35 -31.91
CA LEU A 282 -60.05 19.84 -31.84
C LEU A 282 -60.94 18.76 -31.21
N SER A 283 -61.95 19.18 -30.43
CA SER A 283 -62.87 18.26 -29.76
C SER A 283 -63.84 17.51 -30.70
N GLY A 284 -63.89 17.87 -31.99
CA GLY A 284 -64.74 17.23 -33.00
C GLY A 284 -64.14 17.30 -34.40
N GLN A 285 -64.77 16.67 -35.38
CA GLN A 285 -64.28 16.59 -36.77
C GLN A 285 -63.94 17.99 -37.33
N PRO A 286 -62.77 18.19 -37.97
CA PRO A 286 -61.82 17.19 -38.47
C PRO A 286 -60.80 16.64 -37.44
N HIS A 287 -60.99 16.88 -36.12
CA HIS A 287 -60.14 16.50 -34.99
C HIS A 287 -58.74 17.12 -34.97
N TYR A 288 -58.14 17.38 -36.14
CA TYR A 288 -56.85 18.03 -36.28
C TYR A 288 -56.94 19.16 -37.31
N LYS A 289 -56.44 20.34 -36.94
CA LYS A 289 -56.33 21.48 -37.85
C LYS A 289 -54.90 22.00 -37.88
N GLN A 290 -54.34 22.11 -39.08
CA GLN A 290 -53.01 22.69 -39.27
C GLN A 290 -53.00 24.15 -38.82
N VAL A 291 -51.98 24.51 -38.05
CA VAL A 291 -51.69 25.89 -37.65
C VAL A 291 -50.83 26.51 -38.73
N THR A 292 -51.36 27.53 -39.41
CA THR A 292 -50.62 28.31 -40.41
C THR A 292 -49.92 29.49 -39.75
N SER A 293 -48.76 29.87 -40.28
CA SER A 293 -48.03 31.06 -39.85
C SER A 293 -48.59 32.31 -40.54
N TYR A 294 -48.31 33.51 -40.02
CA TYR A 294 -48.67 34.77 -40.69
C TYR A 294 -48.08 34.88 -42.11
N GLU A 295 -46.92 34.24 -42.38
CA GLU A 295 -46.32 34.19 -43.72
C GLU A 295 -47.17 33.39 -44.72
N ASP A 296 -47.85 32.33 -44.26
CA ASP A 296 -48.71 31.46 -45.09
C ASP A 296 -50.05 32.13 -45.44
N ASP A 297 -50.61 32.91 -44.50
CA ASP A 297 -51.89 33.60 -44.68
C ASP A 297 -51.76 34.77 -45.70
N VAL A 298 -50.59 35.42 -45.77
CA VAL A 298 -50.31 36.49 -46.75
C VAL A 298 -50.09 35.92 -48.16
N GLY A 299 -49.42 34.77 -48.30
CA GLY A 299 -49.17 34.11 -49.59
C GLY A 299 -50.41 33.46 -50.21
N SER A 300 -51.31 32.92 -49.38
CA SER A 300 -52.54 32.27 -49.83
C SER A 300 -53.62 33.27 -50.31
N ALA A 301 -53.64 34.51 -49.79
CA ALA A 301 -54.57 35.55 -50.21
C ALA A 301 -54.35 36.05 -51.66
N GLN A 302 -53.15 35.88 -52.23
CA GLN A 302 -52.83 36.27 -53.62
C GLN A 302 -53.25 35.22 -54.66
N ARG A 303 -53.65 34.01 -54.26
CA ARG A 303 -53.95 32.89 -55.17
C ARG A 303 -55.41 32.43 -55.08
N ARG A 304 -56.34 33.27 -55.55
CA ARG A 304 -57.66 32.82 -56.02
C ARG A 304 -57.74 32.96 -57.54
N GLY A 305 -57.26 31.95 -58.26
CA GLY A 305 -57.34 31.83 -59.72
C GLY A 305 -57.25 30.36 -60.15
N PHE A 306 -58.17 29.93 -61.01
CA PHE A 306 -58.44 28.54 -61.38
C PHE A 306 -57.35 27.87 -62.24
N PHE A 307 -57.29 26.53 -62.15
CA PHE A 307 -56.45 25.53 -62.86
C PHE A 307 -55.06 25.19 -62.27
N ARG A 308 -54.98 24.03 -61.60
CA ARG A 308 -53.75 23.32 -61.24
C ARG A 308 -53.34 22.45 -62.45
N VAL A 309 -52.25 22.79 -63.13
CA VAL A 309 -51.68 21.93 -64.19
C VAL A 309 -50.72 20.94 -63.53
N PRO A 310 -50.83 19.62 -63.76
CA PRO A 310 -49.86 18.67 -63.23
C PRO A 310 -48.55 18.83 -64.01
N SER A 311 -47.45 19.12 -63.31
CA SER A 311 -46.12 19.15 -63.91
C SER A 311 -45.61 17.72 -64.12
N PHE A 312 -45.73 17.20 -65.33
CA PHE A 312 -44.98 16.01 -65.75
C PHE A 312 -43.51 16.39 -65.95
N ARG A 313 -42.61 15.94 -65.06
CA ARG A 313 -41.16 15.95 -65.33
C ARG A 313 -40.78 14.64 -66.02
N LEU A 314 -40.49 14.72 -67.32
CA LEU A 314 -39.80 13.66 -68.07
C LEU A 314 -38.29 13.75 -67.79
N PHE A 315 -37.74 12.66 -67.24
CA PHE A 315 -36.32 12.31 -67.11
C PHE A 315 -35.34 13.44 -66.73
N SER A 316 -35.17 13.70 -65.43
CA SER A 316 -33.90 14.18 -64.88
C SER A 316 -33.22 13.02 -64.17
N ARG A 317 -32.04 12.64 -64.66
CA ARG A 317 -31.22 11.53 -64.18
C ARG A 317 -30.04 12.11 -63.38
N GLN A 318 -30.36 12.80 -62.28
CA GLN A 318 -29.46 13.14 -61.18
C GLN A 318 -30.23 12.91 -59.88
N SER A 319 -29.66 12.11 -58.98
CA SER A 319 -30.25 11.67 -57.71
C SER A 319 -30.42 12.84 -56.73
N ASN A 320 -31.48 13.63 -56.86
CA ASN A 320 -31.93 14.53 -55.81
C ASN A 320 -32.72 13.69 -54.79
N GLU A 321 -32.03 13.08 -53.82
CA GLU A 321 -32.71 12.60 -52.60
C GLU A 321 -33.33 13.83 -51.91
N MET A 322 -34.64 13.81 -51.67
CA MET A 322 -35.32 14.87 -50.93
C MET A 322 -34.89 14.77 -49.46
N ASP A 323 -34.42 15.87 -48.87
CA ASP A 323 -34.11 15.93 -47.45
C ASP A 323 -35.41 15.88 -46.61
N GLY A 324 -35.29 15.63 -45.33
CA GLY A 324 -36.44 15.50 -44.44
C GLY A 324 -36.05 15.34 -42.99
N VAL A 325 -37.02 15.55 -42.11
CA VAL A 325 -36.78 15.50 -40.67
C VAL A 325 -36.54 14.06 -40.22
N PHE A 326 -35.42 13.77 -39.57
CA PHE A 326 -35.11 12.47 -38.98
C PHE A 326 -35.55 12.39 -37.52
N ARG A 327 -35.24 13.42 -36.72
CA ARG A 327 -35.47 13.46 -35.28
C ARG A 327 -35.95 14.85 -34.88
N MET A 328 -36.88 14.90 -33.92
CA MET A 328 -37.37 16.14 -33.31
C MET A 328 -37.32 16.01 -31.79
N SER A 329 -36.88 17.05 -31.10
CA SER A 329 -36.79 17.06 -29.64
C SER A 329 -37.16 18.44 -29.09
N LEU A 330 -38.09 18.48 -28.13
CA LEU A 330 -38.51 19.72 -27.46
C LEU A 330 -37.59 20.02 -26.29
N SER A 331 -37.28 21.30 -26.13
CA SER A 331 -36.60 21.84 -24.95
C SER A 331 -37.39 21.57 -23.66
N PRO A 332 -36.73 21.50 -22.49
CA PRO A 332 -37.40 21.22 -21.21
C PRO A 332 -38.49 22.24 -20.85
N ASP A 333 -38.35 23.50 -21.28
CA ASP A 333 -39.34 24.57 -21.09
C ASP A 333 -40.40 24.63 -22.20
N GLY A 334 -40.24 23.84 -23.28
CA GLY A 334 -41.11 23.79 -24.45
C GLY A 334 -40.96 24.97 -25.42
N ALA A 335 -40.05 25.92 -25.16
CA ALA A 335 -39.93 27.14 -25.95
C ALA A 335 -39.23 26.93 -27.29
N LEU A 336 -38.32 25.95 -27.35
CA LEU A 336 -37.51 25.61 -28.51
C LEU A 336 -37.73 24.18 -28.99
N LEU A 337 -37.63 23.99 -30.31
CA LEU A 337 -37.64 22.71 -31.00
C LEU A 337 -36.32 22.51 -31.75
N ALA A 338 -35.61 21.43 -31.45
CA ALA A 338 -34.46 20.97 -32.20
C ALA A 338 -34.88 19.92 -33.24
N MET A 339 -34.44 20.09 -34.48
CA MET A 339 -34.70 19.16 -35.58
C MET A 339 -33.39 18.76 -36.26
N VAL A 340 -33.23 17.45 -36.47
CA VAL A 340 -32.14 16.85 -37.24
C VAL A 340 -32.70 16.34 -38.57
N HIS A 341 -32.05 16.67 -39.68
CA HIS A 341 -32.45 16.28 -41.03
C HIS A 341 -31.64 15.08 -41.57
N PHE A 342 -32.08 14.44 -42.66
CA PHE A 342 -31.37 13.30 -43.29
C PHE A 342 -29.97 13.66 -43.80
N SER A 343 -29.78 14.92 -44.19
CA SER A 343 -28.48 15.51 -44.56
C SER A 343 -27.50 15.67 -43.39
N GLY A 344 -27.96 15.50 -42.14
CA GLY A 344 -27.16 15.81 -40.95
C GLY A 344 -27.23 17.29 -40.53
N ARG A 345 -28.05 18.11 -41.19
CA ARG A 345 -28.34 19.49 -40.80
C ARG A 345 -29.09 19.53 -39.46
N LEU A 346 -28.67 20.44 -38.57
CA LEU A 346 -29.35 20.77 -37.32
C LEU A 346 -30.10 22.10 -37.48
N SER A 347 -31.35 22.17 -37.04
CA SER A 347 -32.13 23.42 -37.05
C SER A 347 -32.91 23.64 -35.76
N LEU A 348 -32.96 24.88 -35.28
CA LEU A 348 -33.67 25.30 -34.07
C LEU A 348 -34.80 26.26 -34.40
N TRP A 349 -35.95 26.03 -33.79
CA TRP A 349 -37.20 26.72 -34.07
C TRP A 349 -37.89 27.14 -32.78
N ASP A 350 -38.39 28.38 -32.75
CA ASP A 350 -39.17 28.88 -31.61
C ASP A 350 -40.59 28.32 -31.67
N VAL A 351 -41.06 27.65 -30.62
CA VAL A 351 -42.42 27.11 -30.50
C VAL A 351 -43.25 28.08 -29.65
N PRO A 352 -44.51 28.39 -30.02
CA PRO A 352 -45.31 27.83 -31.11
C PRO A 352 -45.21 28.61 -32.42
N SER A 353 -44.36 29.63 -32.50
CA SER A 353 -44.33 30.57 -33.64
C SER A 353 -43.68 30.01 -34.92
N PHE A 354 -42.91 28.92 -34.81
CA PHE A 354 -42.04 28.36 -35.83
C PHE A 354 -41.15 29.38 -36.52
N LYS A 355 -40.70 30.39 -35.77
CA LYS A 355 -39.62 31.27 -36.24
C LYS A 355 -38.32 30.50 -36.25
N HIS A 356 -37.64 30.54 -37.39
CA HIS A 356 -36.35 29.91 -37.56
C HIS A 356 -35.28 30.69 -36.78
N ARG A 357 -34.71 30.09 -35.74
CA ARG A 357 -33.71 30.73 -34.88
C ARG A 357 -32.30 30.55 -35.43
N ALA A 358 -31.92 29.31 -35.74
CA ALA A 358 -30.61 28.97 -36.28
C ALA A 358 -30.66 27.65 -37.06
N SER A 359 -29.75 27.49 -38.04
CA SER A 359 -29.52 26.20 -38.67
C SER A 359 -28.06 26.05 -39.06
N TRP A 360 -27.52 24.87 -38.86
CA TRP A 360 -26.13 24.52 -39.14
C TRP A 360 -26.09 23.31 -40.06
N GLU A 361 -25.52 23.49 -41.24
CA GLU A 361 -25.18 22.38 -42.13
C GLU A 361 -24.12 21.49 -41.49
N GLN A 362 -24.04 20.23 -41.89
CA GLN A 362 -23.13 19.25 -41.28
C GLN A 362 -21.67 19.76 -41.21
N ASN A 363 -21.19 20.38 -42.28
CA ASN A 363 -19.80 20.89 -42.39
C ASN A 363 -19.53 22.15 -41.53
N GLN A 364 -20.58 22.80 -41.03
CA GLN A 364 -20.47 24.01 -40.20
C GLN A 364 -20.49 23.67 -38.70
N GLN A 365 -20.79 22.42 -38.34
CA GLN A 365 -20.87 22.00 -36.95
C GLN A 365 -19.45 21.72 -36.42
N PRO A 366 -19.07 22.24 -35.25
CA PRO A 366 -17.77 21.93 -34.63
C PRO A 366 -17.59 20.42 -34.44
N GLY A 367 -16.37 19.93 -34.73
CA GLY A 367 -15.97 18.53 -34.51
C GLY A 367 -16.71 17.49 -35.37
N PHE A 368 -17.31 17.87 -36.50
CA PHE A 368 -18.08 16.94 -37.34
C PHE A 368 -17.24 15.87 -38.05
N ASP A 369 -15.95 16.16 -38.28
CA ASP A 369 -14.98 15.30 -38.97
C ASP A 369 -13.93 14.69 -38.02
N GLU A 370 -14.05 14.97 -36.73
CA GLU A 370 -13.21 14.35 -35.70
C GLU A 370 -13.43 12.83 -35.67
N ILE A 371 -12.36 12.09 -35.39
CA ILE A 371 -12.36 10.63 -35.34
C ILE A 371 -11.79 10.22 -34.00
N ASN A 372 -12.42 9.21 -33.37
CA ASN A 372 -11.98 8.63 -32.12
C ASN A 372 -10.47 8.34 -32.15
N PRO A 373 -9.67 8.92 -31.23
CA PRO A 373 -8.22 8.68 -31.15
C PRO A 373 -7.85 7.19 -31.08
N GLU A 374 -8.66 6.36 -30.41
CA GLU A 374 -8.43 4.91 -30.27
C GLU A 374 -8.56 4.14 -31.60
N TRP A 375 -9.26 4.72 -32.59
CA TRP A 375 -9.35 4.10 -33.91
C TRP A 375 -8.07 4.33 -34.73
N LYS A 376 -7.25 5.30 -34.34
CA LYS A 376 -5.94 5.54 -34.96
C LYS A 376 -4.91 4.52 -34.51
N THR A 377 -5.02 3.95 -33.31
CA THR A 377 -4.07 2.96 -32.77
C THR A 377 -4.37 1.54 -33.23
N SER A 378 -5.64 1.15 -33.39
CA SER A 378 -6.01 -0.22 -33.79
C SER A 378 -6.08 -0.47 -35.31
N LEU A 379 -5.35 -1.49 -35.79
CA LEU A 379 -5.28 -1.90 -37.20
C LEU A 379 -6.63 -2.37 -37.78
N GLU A 380 -7.47 -3.02 -36.96
CA GLU A 380 -8.82 -3.44 -37.37
C GLU A 380 -9.78 -2.26 -37.56
N LYS A 381 -9.78 -1.29 -36.63
CA LYS A 381 -10.64 -0.10 -36.72
C LYS A 381 -10.15 0.87 -37.81
N ARG A 382 -8.85 0.86 -38.17
CA ARG A 382 -8.32 1.60 -39.34
C ARG A 382 -8.98 1.23 -40.67
N LYS A 383 -9.43 -0.01 -40.89
CA LYS A 383 -10.16 -0.41 -42.11
C LYS A 383 -11.56 0.23 -42.20
N LYS A 384 -12.18 0.57 -41.06
CA LYS A 384 -13.48 1.29 -40.98
C LYS A 384 -13.35 2.79 -41.32
N ILE A 385 -12.13 3.35 -41.28
CA ILE A 385 -11.83 4.75 -41.61
C ILE A 385 -12.01 5.06 -43.11
N LYS A 386 -12.10 4.06 -44.01
CA LYS A 386 -12.26 4.31 -45.45
C LYS A 386 -13.63 4.88 -45.85
N ASP A 387 -14.67 4.70 -45.02
CA ASP A 387 -16.05 5.16 -45.28
C ASP A 387 -16.40 6.41 -44.44
N LYS A 388 -15.48 7.41 -44.37
CA LYS A 388 -15.58 8.57 -43.46
C LYS A 388 -16.91 9.32 -43.54
N GLU A 389 -17.42 9.55 -44.75
CA GLU A 389 -18.64 10.35 -44.99
C GLU A 389 -19.90 9.73 -44.38
N GLN A 390 -19.91 8.42 -44.13
CA GLN A 390 -21.09 7.73 -43.58
C GLN A 390 -21.23 7.87 -42.07
N TYR A 391 -20.18 8.28 -41.35
CA TYR A 391 -20.15 8.33 -39.88
C TYR A 391 -20.23 9.74 -39.29
N SER A 392 -20.22 10.79 -40.10
CA SER A 392 -20.28 12.17 -39.60
C SER A 392 -21.71 12.67 -39.30
N SER A 393 -22.74 11.93 -39.72
CA SER A 393 -24.14 12.39 -39.62
C SER A 393 -24.63 12.40 -38.16
N LEU A 394 -25.46 13.38 -37.81
CA LEU A 394 -26.16 13.43 -36.53
C LEU A 394 -27.20 12.30 -36.45
N MET A 395 -27.17 11.55 -35.34
CA MET A 395 -28.06 10.41 -35.09
C MET A 395 -29.12 10.69 -34.07
N ASP A 396 -28.80 11.45 -33.03
CA ASP A 396 -29.77 11.79 -31.99
C ASP A 396 -29.50 13.20 -31.46
N VAL A 397 -30.57 13.84 -30.98
CA VAL A 397 -30.53 15.17 -30.38
C VAL A 397 -31.40 15.19 -29.14
N SER A 398 -30.86 15.70 -28.05
CA SER A 398 -31.56 15.91 -26.78
C SER A 398 -31.11 17.22 -26.13
N TRP A 399 -31.64 17.55 -24.97
CA TRP A 399 -31.39 18.83 -24.30
C TRP A 399 -30.67 18.61 -22.98
N TRP A 400 -29.61 19.38 -22.74
CA TRP A 400 -28.94 19.47 -21.44
C TRP A 400 -29.63 20.49 -20.54
N SER A 401 -29.99 21.64 -21.11
CA SER A 401 -30.77 22.69 -20.47
C SER A 401 -31.55 23.45 -21.54
N ALA A 402 -32.41 24.40 -21.19
CA ALA A 402 -33.10 25.24 -22.18
C ALA A 402 -32.15 26.01 -23.13
N ALA A 403 -30.87 26.15 -22.75
CA ALA A 403 -29.85 26.85 -23.52
C ALA A 403 -28.77 25.93 -24.13
N ALA A 404 -28.78 24.62 -23.87
CA ALA A 404 -27.74 23.69 -24.31
C ALA A 404 -28.30 22.37 -24.87
N LEU A 405 -27.72 21.90 -25.98
CA LEU A 405 -28.11 20.70 -26.73
C LEU A 405 -27.10 19.57 -26.55
N ILE A 406 -27.59 18.36 -26.40
CA ILE A 406 -26.80 17.13 -26.47
C ILE A 406 -26.87 16.63 -27.92
N LEU A 407 -25.72 16.55 -28.59
CA LEU A 407 -25.60 16.09 -29.98
C LEU A 407 -24.85 14.75 -30.00
N ALA A 408 -25.48 13.73 -30.58
CA ALA A 408 -24.89 12.40 -30.75
C ALA A 408 -24.71 12.08 -32.24
N ARG A 409 -23.49 11.69 -32.66
CA ARG A 409 -23.15 11.39 -34.06
C ARG A 409 -23.02 9.88 -34.32
N CYS A 410 -23.13 9.49 -35.60
CA CYS A 410 -22.87 8.10 -36.03
C CYS A 410 -21.45 7.62 -35.64
N SER A 411 -20.47 8.52 -35.60
CA SER A 411 -19.08 8.24 -35.26
C SER A 411 -18.88 7.81 -33.81
N GLY A 412 -19.86 8.04 -32.95
CA GLY A 412 -19.73 7.87 -31.51
C GLY A 412 -19.34 9.16 -30.77
N SER A 413 -19.08 10.27 -31.47
CA SER A 413 -18.83 11.54 -30.78
C SER A 413 -20.11 12.13 -30.20
N LEU A 414 -19.96 12.62 -28.97
CA LEU A 414 -20.99 13.27 -28.19
C LEU A 414 -20.51 14.64 -27.72
N THR A 415 -21.33 15.67 -27.92
CA THR A 415 -21.05 17.03 -27.44
C THR A 415 -22.26 17.63 -26.73
N VAL A 416 -22.02 18.45 -25.71
CA VAL A 416 -23.04 19.34 -25.15
C VAL A 416 -22.77 20.74 -25.69
N SER A 417 -23.58 21.20 -26.64
CA SER A 417 -23.34 22.45 -27.39
C SER A 417 -24.29 23.57 -26.99
N SER A 418 -23.80 24.80 -26.88
CA SER A 418 -24.65 25.99 -26.66
C SER A 418 -25.62 26.20 -27.83
N CYS A 419 -26.88 26.54 -27.55
CA CYS A 419 -27.88 26.84 -28.57
C CYS A 419 -27.59 28.11 -29.38
N ARG A 420 -26.69 28.98 -28.88
CA ARG A 420 -26.36 30.26 -29.53
C ARG A 420 -25.16 30.12 -30.46
N THR A 421 -24.07 29.55 -29.95
CA THR A 421 -22.76 29.50 -30.60
C THR A 421 -22.45 28.12 -31.20
N LEU A 422 -23.18 27.08 -30.80
CA LEU A 422 -22.86 25.67 -31.04
C LEU A 422 -21.49 25.24 -30.50
N ARG A 423 -20.87 26.05 -29.62
CA ARG A 423 -19.62 25.71 -28.92
C ARG A 423 -19.85 24.54 -27.97
N ASN A 424 -18.91 23.61 -27.92
CA ASN A 424 -18.92 22.50 -26.96
C ASN A 424 -18.64 23.02 -25.54
N LEU A 425 -19.55 22.75 -24.62
CA LEU A 425 -19.50 23.09 -23.21
C LEU A 425 -18.80 22.01 -22.37
N LEU A 426 -18.60 20.79 -22.89
CA LEU A 426 -17.81 19.74 -22.20
C LEU A 426 -16.30 20.00 -22.26
N GLY A 427 -15.85 20.99 -23.03
CA GLY A 427 -14.44 21.32 -23.21
C GLY A 427 -14.00 21.34 -24.67
N LYS A 428 -12.70 21.16 -24.91
CA LYS A 428 -12.08 21.33 -26.23
C LYS A 428 -12.32 20.15 -27.17
N SER A 429 -12.47 18.94 -26.63
CA SER A 429 -12.74 17.71 -27.38
C SER A 429 -14.17 17.22 -27.12
N CYS A 430 -14.70 16.45 -28.07
CA CYS A 430 -15.92 15.67 -27.85
C CYS A 430 -15.65 14.43 -26.99
N GLU A 431 -16.69 13.96 -26.31
CA GLU A 431 -16.64 12.69 -25.60
C GLU A 431 -16.93 11.54 -26.56
N TRP A 432 -16.16 10.45 -26.43
CA TRP A 432 -16.20 9.33 -27.35
C TRP A 432 -16.93 8.14 -26.76
N PHE A 433 -18.04 7.77 -27.40
CA PHE A 433 -18.79 6.55 -27.14
C PHE A 433 -18.59 5.55 -28.27
N GLU A 434 -19.09 4.33 -28.11
CA GLU A 434 -19.23 3.41 -29.24
C GLU A 434 -20.19 3.96 -30.32
N PRO A 435 -20.03 3.59 -31.61
CA PRO A 435 -20.80 4.17 -32.70
C PRO A 435 -22.32 4.16 -32.47
N THR A 436 -22.97 5.24 -32.90
CA THR A 436 -24.44 5.42 -32.88
C THR A 436 -25.09 5.37 -31.47
N PRO A 437 -24.57 6.13 -30.48
CA PRO A 437 -25.12 6.13 -29.13
C PRO A 437 -26.52 6.76 -29.13
N ARG A 438 -27.38 6.28 -28.22
CA ARG A 438 -28.72 6.83 -27.95
C ARG A 438 -28.67 7.65 -26.68
N VAL A 439 -29.16 8.89 -26.73
CA VAL A 439 -29.11 9.82 -25.59
C VAL A 439 -30.51 10.17 -25.09
N THR A 440 -30.59 10.47 -23.81
CA THR A 440 -31.79 11.01 -23.16
C THR A 440 -31.64 12.52 -22.94
N SER A 441 -32.76 13.21 -22.65
CA SER A 441 -32.71 14.56 -22.11
C SER A 441 -32.09 14.55 -20.71
N ALA A 442 -31.34 15.59 -20.37
CA ALA A 442 -30.76 15.71 -19.04
C ALA A 442 -31.84 15.89 -17.97
N HIS A 443 -31.61 15.27 -16.82
CA HIS A 443 -32.39 15.39 -15.60
C HIS A 443 -31.42 15.44 -14.41
N ASP A 444 -31.69 16.28 -13.42
CA ASP A 444 -30.84 16.46 -12.22
C ASP A 444 -29.34 16.67 -12.54
N GLY A 445 -29.02 17.49 -13.56
CA GLY A 445 -27.65 17.82 -13.91
C GLY A 445 -26.87 16.72 -14.64
N GLY A 446 -27.55 15.70 -15.19
CA GLY A 446 -26.90 14.69 -16.03
C GLY A 446 -27.83 14.04 -17.04
N PHE A 447 -27.28 13.34 -18.04
CA PHE A 447 -28.06 12.55 -18.99
C PHE A 447 -27.54 11.12 -19.11
N LEU A 448 -28.40 10.23 -19.56
CA LEU A 448 -28.07 8.83 -19.82
C LEU A 448 -27.82 8.58 -21.30
N SER A 449 -26.81 7.77 -21.60
CA SER A 449 -26.45 7.29 -22.93
C SER A 449 -26.44 5.76 -22.96
N LEU A 450 -27.00 5.17 -24.01
CA LEU A 450 -26.89 3.74 -24.29
C LEU A 450 -25.92 3.54 -25.44
N GLU A 451 -24.86 2.79 -25.20
CA GLU A 451 -23.88 2.41 -26.21
C GLU A 451 -23.89 0.89 -26.45
N CYS A 452 -23.38 0.48 -27.61
CA CYS A 452 -23.27 -0.92 -28.02
C CYS A 452 -21.88 -1.19 -28.60
N GLU A 453 -21.02 -1.84 -27.82
CA GLU A 453 -19.72 -2.31 -28.28
C GLU A 453 -19.91 -3.58 -29.13
N VAL A 454 -19.42 -3.55 -30.38
CA VAL A 454 -19.59 -4.64 -31.34
C VAL A 454 -18.25 -5.33 -31.60
N LYS A 455 -18.05 -6.51 -30.98
CA LYS A 455 -16.85 -7.34 -31.15
C LYS A 455 -17.09 -8.49 -32.13
N LEU A 456 -16.09 -8.83 -32.94
CA LEU A 456 -16.15 -10.05 -33.74
C LEU A 456 -15.90 -11.24 -32.82
N ALA A 457 -16.77 -12.26 -32.87
CA ALA A 457 -16.54 -13.45 -32.07
C ALA A 457 -15.25 -14.16 -32.57
N PRO A 458 -14.37 -14.63 -31.66
CA PRO A 458 -13.18 -15.37 -32.05
C PRO A 458 -13.59 -16.62 -32.83
N LYS A 459 -12.84 -16.96 -33.89
CA LYS A 459 -13.08 -18.19 -34.65
C LYS A 459 -12.87 -19.37 -33.70
N ARG A 460 -13.92 -20.12 -33.36
CA ARG A 460 -13.77 -21.40 -32.67
C ARG A 460 -12.90 -22.33 -33.52
N ALA A 461 -11.73 -22.70 -33.02
CA ALA A 461 -10.90 -23.74 -33.61
C ALA A 461 -11.66 -25.07 -33.63
N ARG A 462 -11.57 -25.79 -34.74
CA ARG A 462 -12.26 -27.07 -34.95
C ARG A 462 -11.59 -28.13 -34.05
N VAL A 463 -12.32 -28.64 -33.06
CA VAL A 463 -11.94 -29.86 -32.36
C VAL A 463 -12.25 -31.04 -33.30
N GLU A 464 -11.23 -31.57 -33.96
CA GLU A 464 -11.24 -32.91 -34.54
C GLU A 464 -10.26 -33.78 -33.75
N ALA A 465 -10.78 -34.88 -33.21
CA ALA A 465 -10.07 -35.85 -32.41
C ALA A 465 -9.08 -36.69 -33.25
N SER A 466 -8.10 -37.27 -32.53
CA SER A 466 -7.20 -38.41 -32.84
C SER A 466 -5.85 -38.16 -33.54
N SER A 467 -4.80 -37.93 -32.74
CA SER A 467 -3.66 -38.87 -32.53
C SER A 467 -2.67 -38.31 -31.49
N PRO A 468 -2.01 -39.16 -30.66
CA PRO A 468 -1.20 -38.71 -29.53
C PRO A 468 0.27 -38.52 -29.93
N GLY A 469 0.94 -37.52 -29.34
CA GLY A 469 2.39 -37.48 -29.30
C GLY A 469 2.96 -36.06 -29.26
N ILE A 470 3.68 -35.79 -28.18
CA ILE A 470 4.64 -34.70 -27.92
C ILE A 470 4.04 -33.51 -27.15
N GLU A 471 4.29 -33.58 -25.83
CA GLU A 471 4.32 -32.44 -24.91
C GLU A 471 5.46 -31.49 -25.31
N GLU A 472 5.23 -30.18 -25.22
CA GLU A 472 6.22 -29.23 -24.72
C GLU A 472 5.53 -27.91 -24.33
N ASP A 473 5.82 -27.48 -23.11
CA ASP A 473 5.36 -26.27 -22.44
C ASP A 473 5.80 -25.00 -23.18
N TYR A 474 4.88 -24.05 -23.43
CA TYR A 474 5.22 -22.62 -23.51
C TYR A 474 4.06 -21.72 -23.09
N VAL A 475 4.46 -20.71 -22.32
CA VAL A 475 3.69 -19.65 -21.66
C VAL A 475 2.79 -18.87 -22.63
N GLY A 476 1.59 -18.54 -22.16
CA GLY A 476 0.63 -17.70 -22.86
C GLY A 476 1.19 -16.32 -23.19
N GLY A 477 1.40 -16.09 -24.49
CA GLY A 477 1.42 -14.78 -25.12
C GLY A 477 0.24 -14.69 -26.07
N GLU A 478 -0.55 -13.64 -25.93
CA GLU A 478 -1.60 -13.25 -26.88
C GLU A 478 -0.94 -12.93 -28.23
N ASP A 479 -0.93 -13.90 -29.14
CA ASP A 479 -0.49 -13.71 -30.52
C ASP A 479 -1.71 -13.35 -31.39
N ASP A 480 -2.11 -12.08 -31.34
CA ASP A 480 -2.93 -11.45 -32.39
C ASP A 480 -2.06 -11.18 -33.63
N SER A 481 -1.51 -12.25 -34.19
CA SER A 481 -0.86 -12.26 -35.49
C SER A 481 -1.87 -12.67 -36.55
N ASP A 482 -2.71 -11.72 -36.94
CA ASP A 482 -3.59 -11.84 -38.10
C ASP A 482 -2.68 -11.90 -39.34
N SER A 483 -2.39 -13.12 -39.80
CA SER A 483 -1.45 -13.36 -40.89
C SER A 483 -1.85 -12.59 -42.15
N ASP A 484 -0.94 -11.71 -42.57
CA ASP A 484 -0.99 -10.92 -43.80
C ASP A 484 -1.00 -11.77 -45.10
N GLU A 485 -1.14 -13.10 -45.00
CA GLU A 485 -1.16 -13.99 -46.16
C GLU A 485 -2.47 -13.94 -46.96
N GLU A 486 -3.62 -13.58 -46.36
CA GLU A 486 -4.89 -13.44 -47.11
C GLU A 486 -4.97 -12.15 -47.96
N CYS A 487 -4.07 -11.19 -47.75
CA CYS A 487 -4.11 -9.90 -48.45
C CYS A 487 -2.99 -9.72 -49.50
N SER A 488 -2.17 -10.75 -49.72
CA SER A 488 -1.19 -10.80 -50.80
C SER A 488 -1.85 -10.58 -52.17
N ALA A 489 -1.24 -9.72 -53.01
CA ALA A 489 -1.69 -9.53 -54.40
C ALA A 489 -1.75 -10.85 -55.17
N ARG A 490 -0.89 -11.82 -54.81
CA ARG A 490 -0.88 -13.18 -55.35
C ARG A 490 -2.12 -13.98 -54.95
N ALA A 491 -2.56 -13.90 -53.69
CA ALA A 491 -3.78 -14.55 -53.22
C ALA A 491 -5.04 -13.98 -53.90
N ARG A 492 -5.09 -12.66 -54.12
CA ARG A 492 -6.16 -12.00 -54.89
C ARG A 492 -6.17 -12.44 -56.35
N TYR A 493 -5.02 -12.51 -57.01
CA TYR A 493 -4.89 -12.96 -58.40
C TYR A 493 -5.30 -14.44 -58.56
N PHE A 494 -4.84 -15.32 -57.66
CA PHE A 494 -5.22 -16.73 -57.65
C PHE A 494 -6.70 -16.94 -57.36
N GLY A 495 -7.31 -16.09 -56.53
CA GLY A 495 -8.75 -16.05 -56.28
C GLY A 495 -9.57 -15.76 -57.54
N TYR A 496 -9.16 -14.76 -58.35
CA TYR A 496 -9.83 -14.46 -59.62
C TYR A 496 -9.70 -15.59 -60.64
N VAL A 497 -8.51 -16.21 -60.73
CA VAL A 497 -8.27 -17.36 -61.61
C VAL A 497 -9.12 -18.56 -61.19
N LYS A 498 -9.21 -18.85 -59.89
CA LYS A 498 -10.05 -19.93 -59.35
C LYS A 498 -11.54 -19.68 -59.60
N GLN A 499 -12.00 -18.45 -59.44
CA GLN A 499 -13.38 -18.06 -59.71
C GLN A 499 -13.71 -18.11 -61.20
N GLY A 500 -12.78 -17.71 -62.08
CA GLY A 500 -12.91 -17.89 -63.53
C GLY A 500 -12.96 -19.36 -63.94
N LEU A 501 -12.10 -20.20 -63.35
CA LEU A 501 -12.11 -21.65 -63.58
C LEU A 501 -13.42 -22.30 -63.11
N TYR A 502 -14.01 -21.88 -62.00
CA TYR A 502 -15.32 -22.36 -61.56
C TYR A 502 -16.44 -22.02 -62.54
N TYR A 503 -16.50 -20.77 -63.04
CA TYR A 503 -17.52 -20.36 -64.00
C TYR A 503 -17.43 -21.08 -65.35
N VAL A 504 -16.23 -21.50 -65.75
CA VAL A 504 -16.02 -22.20 -67.03
C VAL A 504 -16.19 -23.71 -66.90
N THR A 505 -15.89 -24.29 -65.74
CA THR A 505 -15.83 -25.75 -65.58
C THR A 505 -16.93 -26.34 -64.69
N GLU A 506 -17.64 -25.51 -63.91
CA GLU A 506 -18.62 -25.89 -62.89
C GLU A 506 -18.13 -26.95 -61.88
N MET A 507 -16.83 -27.27 -61.86
CA MET A 507 -16.25 -28.29 -60.98
C MET A 507 -16.20 -27.77 -59.54
N GLU A 508 -16.78 -28.52 -58.59
CA GLU A 508 -16.88 -28.13 -57.18
C GLU A 508 -15.53 -27.80 -56.52
N ARG A 509 -14.41 -28.38 -57.00
CA ARG A 509 -13.06 -28.08 -56.48
C ARG A 509 -12.65 -26.61 -56.63
N PHE A 510 -13.26 -25.91 -57.59
CA PHE A 510 -13.02 -24.48 -57.84
C PHE A 510 -14.09 -23.58 -57.26
N ALA A 511 -15.17 -24.13 -56.68
CA ALA A 511 -16.24 -23.35 -56.06
C ALA A 511 -15.67 -22.41 -54.98
N PRO A 512 -16.06 -21.13 -54.97
CA PRO A 512 -15.62 -20.21 -53.93
C PRO A 512 -16.10 -20.73 -52.55
N PRO A 513 -15.25 -20.68 -51.51
CA PRO A 513 -15.63 -21.19 -50.19
C PRO A 513 -16.87 -20.45 -49.67
N ARG A 514 -17.91 -21.19 -49.27
CA ARG A 514 -19.10 -20.64 -48.60
C ARG A 514 -18.67 -19.99 -47.29
N LYS A 515 -18.54 -18.67 -47.27
CA LYS A 515 -18.20 -17.92 -46.05
C LYS A 515 -19.38 -18.05 -45.08
N ARG A 516 -19.19 -18.81 -43.99
CA ARG A 516 -20.19 -18.89 -42.91
C ARG A 516 -20.40 -17.50 -42.30
N PRO A 517 -21.63 -17.13 -41.94
CA PRO A 517 -21.86 -15.88 -41.23
C PRO A 517 -21.00 -15.87 -39.96
N ARG A 518 -20.27 -14.79 -39.74
CA ARG A 518 -19.47 -14.62 -38.51
C ARG A 518 -20.42 -14.21 -37.40
N ALA A 519 -20.30 -14.87 -36.25
CA ALA A 519 -20.98 -14.41 -35.04
C ALA A 519 -20.32 -13.11 -34.56
N VAL A 520 -21.14 -12.20 -34.10
CA VAL A 520 -20.75 -10.89 -33.57
C VAL A 520 -21.28 -10.84 -32.14
N LEU A 521 -20.43 -10.41 -31.22
CA LEU A 521 -20.79 -10.17 -29.83
C LEU A 521 -21.15 -8.68 -29.69
N LYS A 522 -22.32 -8.40 -29.13
CA LYS A 522 -22.80 -7.06 -28.81
C LYS A 522 -22.84 -6.90 -27.30
N ASN A 523 -22.09 -5.93 -26.78
CA ASN A 523 -22.11 -5.59 -25.36
C ASN A 523 -22.80 -4.24 -25.20
N TYR A 524 -23.89 -4.20 -24.46
CA TYR A 524 -24.60 -2.95 -24.19
C TYR A 524 -24.14 -2.39 -22.85
N ARG A 525 -23.96 -1.07 -22.79
CA ARG A 525 -23.65 -0.34 -21.55
C ARG A 525 -24.50 0.90 -21.41
N LEU A 526 -25.01 1.11 -20.21
CA LEU A 526 -25.69 2.32 -19.80
C LEU A 526 -24.68 3.24 -19.13
N LEU A 527 -24.44 4.39 -19.73
CA LEU A 527 -23.55 5.42 -19.21
C LEU A 527 -24.36 6.61 -18.73
N SER A 528 -23.90 7.26 -17.67
CA SER A 528 -24.43 8.53 -17.17
C SER A 528 -23.33 9.57 -17.20
N LEU A 529 -23.58 10.70 -17.88
CA LEU A 529 -22.75 11.89 -17.78
C LEU A 529 -23.41 12.85 -16.79
N ARG A 530 -22.72 13.22 -15.71
CA ARG A 530 -23.26 14.11 -14.66
C ARG A 530 -22.35 15.30 -14.42
N SER A 531 -22.91 16.49 -14.23
CA SER A 531 -22.13 17.65 -13.82
C SER A 531 -21.61 17.48 -12.40
N THR A 532 -20.38 17.92 -12.14
CA THR A 532 -19.73 17.84 -10.83
C THR A 532 -19.07 19.16 -10.46
N THR A 533 -18.80 19.34 -9.17
CA THR A 533 -18.04 20.50 -8.68
C THR A 533 -16.53 20.27 -8.86
N PRO A 534 -15.71 21.33 -8.99
CA PRO A 534 -14.25 21.20 -9.08
C PRO A 534 -13.65 20.43 -7.90
N GLU A 535 -14.16 20.63 -6.68
CA GLU A 535 -13.66 19.99 -5.46
C GLU A 535 -13.96 18.49 -5.43
N GLU A 536 -15.18 18.09 -5.79
CA GLU A 536 -15.57 16.68 -5.86
C GLU A 536 -14.81 15.95 -6.96
N LEU A 537 -14.67 16.57 -8.13
CA LEU A 537 -13.89 16.03 -9.24
C LEU A 537 -12.41 15.89 -8.83
N TYR A 538 -11.84 16.90 -8.18
CA TYR A 538 -10.48 16.87 -7.69
C TYR A 538 -10.23 15.71 -6.71
N GLN A 539 -11.12 15.53 -5.73
CA GLN A 539 -11.02 14.41 -4.78
C GLN A 539 -11.14 13.05 -5.49
N ARG A 540 -12.10 12.90 -6.41
CA ARG A 540 -12.26 11.66 -7.18
C ARG A 540 -11.05 11.36 -8.05
N LYS A 541 -10.46 12.37 -8.71
CA LYS A 541 -9.24 12.22 -9.52
C LYS A 541 -8.05 11.79 -8.66
N ILE A 542 -7.94 12.30 -7.43
CA ILE A 542 -6.94 11.83 -6.46
C ILE A 542 -7.18 10.36 -6.08
N ASP A 543 -8.43 9.97 -5.83
CA ASP A 543 -8.77 8.61 -5.45
C ASP A 543 -8.60 7.59 -6.60
N ASN A 544 -8.87 8.01 -7.83
CA ASN A 544 -8.64 7.24 -9.06
C ASN A 544 -7.18 7.23 -9.54
N GLU A 545 -6.26 7.87 -8.81
CA GLU A 545 -4.81 7.93 -9.11
C GLU A 545 -4.44 8.73 -10.37
N GLU A 546 -5.34 9.58 -10.85
CA GLU A 546 -5.14 10.44 -12.02
C GLU A 546 -4.47 11.76 -11.60
N TYR A 547 -3.29 11.65 -10.98
CA TYR A 547 -2.62 12.77 -10.30
C TYR A 547 -2.27 13.94 -11.24
N GLY A 548 -1.91 13.67 -12.50
CA GLY A 548 -1.59 14.70 -13.48
C GLY A 548 -2.80 15.58 -13.82
N GLU A 549 -3.98 14.98 -13.92
CA GLU A 549 -5.24 15.71 -14.14
C GLU A 549 -5.66 16.44 -12.86
N ALA A 550 -5.51 15.81 -11.70
CA ALA A 550 -5.78 16.44 -10.41
C ALA A 550 -4.92 17.70 -10.20
N LEU A 551 -3.62 17.65 -10.53
CA LEU A 551 -2.74 18.83 -10.47
C LEU A 551 -3.16 19.92 -11.46
N SER A 552 -3.54 19.53 -12.68
CA SER A 552 -4.03 20.48 -13.68
C SER A 552 -5.32 21.17 -13.22
N LEU A 553 -6.24 20.42 -12.60
CA LEU A 553 -7.46 20.95 -11.96
C LEU A 553 -7.12 21.87 -10.79
N ALA A 554 -6.16 21.49 -9.95
CA ALA A 554 -5.72 22.32 -8.83
C ALA A 554 -5.14 23.66 -9.29
N HIS A 555 -4.34 23.66 -10.36
CA HIS A 555 -3.83 24.89 -10.96
C HIS A 555 -4.92 25.74 -11.62
N ALA A 556 -5.88 25.12 -12.30
CA ALA A 556 -6.97 25.83 -12.98
C ALA A 556 -7.96 26.48 -12.00
N TYR A 557 -8.31 25.79 -10.91
CA TYR A 557 -9.31 26.24 -9.94
C TYR A 557 -8.71 26.74 -8.61
N SER A 558 -7.38 26.90 -8.52
CA SER A 558 -6.67 27.31 -7.30
C SER A 558 -6.94 26.41 -6.09
N LEU A 559 -7.03 25.09 -6.30
CA LEU A 559 -7.17 24.09 -5.23
C LEU A 559 -5.81 23.71 -4.63
N ASP A 560 -5.83 23.09 -3.45
CA ASP A 560 -4.62 22.73 -2.70
C ASP A 560 -3.87 21.55 -3.34
N SER A 561 -2.79 21.84 -4.07
CA SER A 561 -1.90 20.86 -4.71
C SER A 561 -1.22 19.92 -3.72
N ASP A 562 -1.06 20.31 -2.45
CA ASP A 562 -0.42 19.47 -1.44
C ASP A 562 -1.17 18.15 -1.28
N LEU A 563 -2.50 18.14 -1.43
CA LEU A 563 -3.30 16.91 -1.28
C LEU A 563 -2.92 15.83 -2.30
N VAL A 564 -2.57 16.21 -3.54
CA VAL A 564 -2.07 15.26 -4.55
C VAL A 564 -0.73 14.67 -4.09
N TYR A 565 0.24 15.53 -3.77
CA TYR A 565 1.58 15.10 -3.40
C TYR A 565 1.59 14.30 -2.08
N GLN A 566 0.72 14.62 -1.11
CA GLN A 566 0.54 13.85 0.11
C GLN A 566 0.00 12.44 -0.18
N ARG A 567 -0.93 12.30 -1.13
CA ARG A 567 -1.47 10.99 -1.53
C ARG A 567 -0.41 10.16 -2.26
N GLN A 568 0.37 10.79 -3.16
CA GLN A 568 1.48 10.16 -3.86
C GLN A 568 2.56 9.69 -2.87
N TRP A 569 2.97 10.54 -1.92
CA TRP A 569 3.94 10.22 -0.87
C TRP A 569 3.51 9.01 -0.04
N ARG A 570 2.24 8.97 0.40
CA ARG A 570 1.72 7.87 1.23
C ARG A 570 1.67 6.52 0.51
N LYS A 571 1.53 6.51 -0.81
CA LYS A 571 1.53 5.28 -1.62
C LYS A 571 2.94 4.88 -2.05
N SER A 572 3.86 5.82 -2.20
CA SER A 572 5.25 5.54 -2.55
C SER A 572 6.05 4.99 -1.38
N THR A 573 7.04 4.13 -1.68
CA THR A 573 8.09 3.80 -0.71
C THR A 573 9.02 5.00 -0.55
N VAL A 574 9.52 5.21 0.67
CA VAL A 574 10.41 6.35 0.93
C VAL A 574 11.79 6.05 0.38
N SER A 575 12.14 6.79 -0.66
CA SER A 575 13.42 6.78 -1.38
C SER A 575 13.90 8.21 -1.61
N ILE A 576 15.20 8.37 -1.90
CA ILE A 576 15.80 9.67 -2.22
C ILE A 576 15.05 10.37 -3.36
N ALA A 577 14.65 9.60 -4.39
CA ALA A 577 13.85 10.11 -5.50
C ALA A 577 12.46 10.58 -5.04
N SER A 578 11.73 9.78 -4.24
CA SER A 578 10.40 10.17 -3.75
C SER A 578 10.41 11.42 -2.85
N ILE A 579 11.50 11.64 -2.10
CA ILE A 579 11.68 12.83 -1.26
C ILE A 579 11.77 14.06 -2.17
N GLN A 580 12.56 13.98 -3.24
CA GLN A 580 12.71 15.06 -4.21
C GLN A 580 11.45 15.25 -5.08
N ASP A 581 10.78 14.17 -5.47
CA ASP A 581 9.65 14.23 -6.39
C ASP A 581 8.33 14.64 -5.73
N TYR A 582 8.13 14.32 -4.44
CA TYR A 582 6.87 14.55 -3.74
C TYR A 582 7.06 15.42 -2.49
N LEU A 583 7.90 15.03 -1.55
CA LEU A 583 8.03 15.73 -0.26
C LEU A 583 8.49 17.18 -0.44
N SER A 584 9.42 17.42 -1.38
CA SER A 584 9.93 18.76 -1.70
C SER A 584 8.89 19.73 -2.27
N LYS A 585 7.78 19.21 -2.83
CA LYS A 585 6.73 20.01 -3.44
C LYS A 585 5.60 20.35 -2.47
N ILE A 586 5.59 19.73 -1.29
CA ILE A 586 4.56 19.94 -0.26
C ILE A 586 4.92 21.19 0.53
N LYS A 587 3.98 22.13 0.60
CA LYS A 587 4.25 23.43 1.24
C LYS A 587 4.07 23.38 2.75
N LYS A 588 3.12 22.59 3.28
CA LYS A 588 2.79 22.60 4.73
C LYS A 588 3.94 22.09 5.62
N ARG A 589 4.54 22.99 6.42
CA ARG A 589 5.66 22.68 7.35
C ARG A 589 5.34 21.56 8.32
N SER A 590 4.23 21.68 9.06
CA SER A 590 3.87 20.74 10.13
C SER A 590 3.70 19.32 9.62
N TRP A 591 3.17 19.18 8.40
CA TRP A 591 3.02 17.88 7.76
C TRP A 591 4.36 17.29 7.32
N VAL A 592 5.21 18.07 6.66
CA VAL A 592 6.54 17.61 6.22
C VAL A 592 7.40 17.20 7.42
N LEU A 593 7.44 18.01 8.49
CA LEU A 593 8.19 17.69 9.70
C LEU A 593 7.66 16.44 10.40
N HIS A 594 6.33 16.29 10.48
CA HIS A 594 5.73 15.08 11.03
C HIS A 594 6.15 13.83 10.24
N GLU A 595 6.13 13.87 8.91
CA GLU A 595 6.59 12.75 8.09
C GLU A 595 8.09 12.48 8.24
N CYS A 596 8.94 13.50 8.31
CA CYS A 596 10.38 13.32 8.56
C CYS A 596 10.68 12.70 9.94
N VAL A 597 9.85 12.97 10.94
CA VAL A 597 10.01 12.43 12.30
C VAL A 597 9.39 11.05 12.43
N GLU A 598 8.19 10.80 11.91
CA GLU A 598 7.44 9.56 12.14
C GLU A 598 7.75 8.45 11.13
N ARG A 599 7.94 8.78 9.85
CA ARG A 599 8.11 7.78 8.80
C ARG A 599 9.55 7.23 8.83
N VAL A 600 9.68 5.91 8.78
CA VAL A 600 10.97 5.22 8.71
C VAL A 600 11.11 4.55 7.34
N PRO A 601 12.13 4.92 6.55
CA PRO A 601 12.43 4.26 5.27
C PRO A 601 13.03 2.86 5.43
N GLU A 602 12.91 2.04 4.38
CA GLU A 602 13.45 0.67 4.33
C GLU A 602 14.97 0.63 4.08
N ASN A 603 15.55 1.70 3.53
CA ASN A 603 16.98 1.84 3.28
C ASN A 603 17.60 2.86 4.25
N VAL A 604 18.78 2.54 4.79
CA VAL A 604 19.62 3.43 5.62
C VAL A 604 19.83 4.79 4.96
N ASP A 605 20.21 4.81 3.67
CA ASP A 605 20.48 6.06 2.96
C ASP A 605 19.24 6.92 2.83
N ALA A 606 18.09 6.28 2.56
CA ALA A 606 16.82 6.98 2.50
C ALA A 606 16.40 7.51 3.88
N ALA A 607 16.68 6.78 4.97
CA ALA A 607 16.45 7.22 6.35
C ALA A 607 17.32 8.43 6.69
N LYS A 608 18.61 8.39 6.31
CA LYS A 608 19.56 9.47 6.48
C LYS A 608 19.14 10.72 5.71
N GLU A 609 18.80 10.58 4.43
CA GLU A 609 18.32 11.68 3.59
C GLU A 609 17.00 12.28 4.10
N LEU A 610 16.05 11.46 4.59
CA LEU A 610 14.79 11.96 5.15
C LEU A 610 15.01 12.79 6.43
N LEU A 611 15.87 12.31 7.33
CA LEU A 611 16.23 13.03 8.56
C LEU A 611 16.98 14.33 8.23
N GLN A 612 17.94 14.28 7.31
CA GLN A 612 18.67 15.47 6.85
C GLN A 612 17.75 16.48 6.16
N TYR A 613 16.77 16.02 5.38
CA TYR A 613 15.77 16.88 4.76
C TYR A 613 14.94 17.64 5.80
N GLY A 614 14.49 16.95 6.87
CA GLY A 614 13.84 17.59 8.02
C GLY A 614 14.75 18.58 8.75
N LEU A 615 16.05 18.27 8.90
CA LEU A 615 17.02 19.17 9.53
C LEU A 615 17.25 20.45 8.74
N LYS A 616 17.24 20.39 7.41
CA LYS A 616 17.29 21.58 6.54
C LYS A 616 16.09 22.50 6.79
N GLY A 617 14.89 21.93 6.88
CA GLY A 617 13.68 22.71 7.17
C GLY A 617 13.49 23.18 8.61
N THR A 618 14.39 22.81 9.52
CA THR A 618 14.40 23.27 10.92
C THR A 618 15.62 24.12 11.26
N ASP A 619 16.31 24.66 10.26
CA ASP A 619 17.48 25.51 10.49
C ASP A 619 17.10 26.92 11.01
N LEU A 620 18.10 27.72 11.37
CA LEU A 620 17.93 29.07 11.93
C LEU A 620 17.12 30.00 11.03
N GLU A 621 17.25 29.87 9.70
CA GLU A 621 16.48 30.68 8.74
C GLU A 621 14.97 30.42 8.90
N ALA A 622 14.56 29.15 9.04
CA ALA A 622 13.18 28.77 9.31
C ALA A 622 12.72 29.28 10.69
N LEU A 623 13.57 29.17 11.72
CA LEU A 623 13.24 29.66 13.07
C LEU A 623 12.97 31.18 13.10
N ILE A 624 13.77 31.96 12.37
CA ILE A 624 13.61 33.42 12.25
C ILE A 624 12.35 33.77 11.46
N ALA A 625 12.12 33.12 10.31
CA ALA A 625 10.93 33.35 9.49
C ALA A 625 9.62 33.11 10.26
N ILE A 626 9.58 32.07 11.12
CA ILE A 626 8.44 31.79 12.01
C ILE A 626 8.29 32.88 13.07
N GLY A 627 9.40 33.34 13.65
CA GLY A 627 9.38 34.43 14.64
C GLY A 627 8.81 35.73 14.08
N ASN A 628 9.06 36.00 12.79
CA ASN A 628 8.57 37.17 12.08
C ASN A 628 7.17 36.97 11.46
N GLY A 629 6.65 35.73 11.40
CA GLY A 629 5.39 35.39 10.73
C GLY A 629 5.45 35.47 9.20
N GLU A 630 6.64 35.36 8.61
CA GLU A 630 6.90 35.50 7.16
C GLU A 630 6.70 34.18 6.39
N ASP A 631 6.62 33.05 7.11
CA ASP A 631 6.54 31.70 6.55
C ASP A 631 5.12 31.33 6.06
N GLY A 632 4.07 31.86 6.69
CA GLY A 632 2.68 31.50 6.40
C GLY A 632 2.39 30.00 6.53
N GLY A 633 3.11 29.29 7.41
CA GLY A 633 3.00 27.84 7.60
C GLY A 633 3.77 27.00 6.58
N ARG A 634 4.63 27.61 5.75
CA ARG A 634 5.39 26.92 4.70
C ARG A 634 6.68 26.27 5.22
N PHE A 635 7.07 25.15 4.62
CA PHE A 635 8.36 24.52 4.82
C PHE A 635 9.41 25.32 4.03
N ILE A 636 10.41 25.87 4.71
CA ILE A 636 11.44 26.75 4.14
C ILE A 636 12.75 26.00 4.11
N LEU A 637 13.43 25.96 2.96
CA LEU A 637 14.76 25.37 2.84
C LEU A 637 15.84 26.47 2.95
N PRO A 638 17.02 26.14 3.51
CA PRO A 638 18.13 27.10 3.59
C PRO A 638 18.61 27.47 2.18
N GLY A 639 18.68 28.77 1.88
CA GLY A 639 19.17 29.25 0.57
C GLY A 639 18.12 29.69 -0.45
N ASP A 640 16.82 29.71 -0.12
CA ASP A 640 15.76 30.32 -0.97
C ASP A 640 15.82 31.87 -1.02
N VAL A 641 16.87 32.46 -0.46
CA VAL A 641 17.19 33.88 -0.60
C VAL A 641 18.26 34.01 -1.68
N ASP A 642 17.88 34.54 -2.85
CA ASP A 642 18.79 34.90 -3.94
C ASP A 642 19.96 35.73 -3.39
N VAL A 643 21.14 35.12 -3.32
CA VAL A 643 22.40 35.84 -3.19
C VAL A 643 23.11 35.74 -4.53
N ASP A 644 22.60 36.52 -5.49
CA ASP A 644 23.39 36.99 -6.62
C ASP A 644 24.50 37.88 -6.08
N ASP A 645 25.73 37.35 -6.09
CA ASP A 645 27.01 38.05 -6.28
C ASP A 645 28.14 37.33 -5.50
N THR A 646 28.79 36.37 -6.15
CA THR A 646 30.22 36.17 -5.89
C THR A 646 30.97 36.10 -7.22
N PRO A 647 31.92 37.02 -7.49
CA PRO A 647 32.75 36.93 -8.68
C PRO A 647 33.59 35.66 -8.62
N TYR A 648 33.63 34.95 -9.74
CA TYR A 648 34.49 33.81 -9.97
C TYR A 648 35.95 34.27 -9.98
N GLU A 649 36.70 33.96 -8.93
CA GLU A 649 38.14 34.23 -8.81
C GLU A 649 38.91 32.94 -8.48
N ASP A 650 39.75 32.57 -9.45
CA ASP A 650 40.98 31.76 -9.48
C ASP A 650 41.13 30.41 -8.75
N PHE A 651 41.86 29.54 -9.45
CA PHE A 651 42.20 28.14 -9.17
C PHE A 651 42.85 27.91 -7.78
N LEU A 652 42.02 27.72 -6.76
CA LEU A 652 42.40 27.13 -5.47
C LEU A 652 42.27 25.60 -5.50
N SER A 653 42.98 24.92 -4.61
CA SER A 653 42.82 23.47 -4.45
C SER A 653 41.42 23.14 -3.90
N ALA A 654 40.90 21.93 -4.18
CA ALA A 654 39.57 21.52 -3.76
C ALA A 654 39.38 21.53 -2.23
N GLU A 655 40.45 21.33 -1.45
CA GLU A 655 40.42 21.42 0.02
C GLU A 655 40.29 22.87 0.51
N GLU A 656 41.08 23.81 -0.05
CA GLU A 656 41.05 25.22 0.38
C GLU A 656 39.72 25.91 0.05
N GLU A 657 39.09 25.55 -1.06
CA GLU A 657 37.76 26.07 -1.42
C GLU A 657 36.66 25.54 -0.48
N MET A 658 36.77 24.29 -0.03
CA MET A 658 35.84 23.69 0.93
C MET A 658 35.96 24.32 2.31
N ASP A 659 37.18 24.58 2.77
CA ASP A 659 37.41 25.23 4.07
C ASP A 659 36.91 26.68 4.08
N ARG A 660 37.12 27.42 2.98
CA ARG A 660 36.59 28.78 2.84
C ARG A 660 35.05 28.81 2.82
N ARG A 661 34.40 27.81 2.22
CA ARG A 661 32.93 27.70 2.26
C ARG A 661 32.43 27.42 3.67
N LYS A 662 33.06 26.46 4.38
CA LYS A 662 32.73 26.16 5.79
C LYS A 662 32.90 27.39 6.68
N GLU A 663 33.98 28.16 6.52
CA GLU A 663 34.18 29.40 7.28
C GLU A 663 33.09 30.46 6.99
N LYS A 664 32.70 30.63 5.71
CA LYS A 664 31.63 31.55 5.31
C LYS A 664 30.29 31.13 5.91
N GLU A 665 29.96 29.83 5.86
CA GLU A 665 28.75 29.26 6.44
C GLU A 665 28.72 29.42 7.96
N GLN A 666 29.85 29.17 8.64
CA GLN A 666 29.97 29.39 10.09
C GLN A 666 29.78 30.86 10.46
N LYS A 667 30.36 31.80 9.70
CA LYS A 667 30.14 33.26 9.90
C LYS A 667 28.67 33.63 9.72
N LYS A 668 28.04 33.14 8.64
CA LYS A 668 26.60 33.35 8.40
C LYS A 668 25.75 32.79 9.55
N ARG A 669 26.06 31.57 10.02
CA ARG A 669 25.39 30.94 11.17
C ARG A 669 25.53 31.76 12.45
N GLN A 670 26.72 32.29 12.74
CA GLN A 670 26.95 33.19 13.88
C GLN A 670 26.17 34.50 13.77
N GLU A 671 26.03 35.06 12.57
CA GLU A 671 25.20 36.25 12.33
C GLU A 671 23.71 35.99 12.53
N LEU A 672 23.22 34.82 12.09
CA LEU A 672 21.83 34.40 12.30
C LEU A 672 21.54 34.14 13.79
N LEU A 673 22.46 33.51 14.53
CA LEU A 673 22.30 33.28 15.97
C LEU A 673 22.14 34.58 16.76
N LYS A 674 22.85 35.65 16.37
CA LYS A 674 22.69 36.98 17.01
C LYS A 674 21.30 37.59 16.82
N LYS A 675 20.52 37.14 15.83
CA LYS A 675 19.17 37.63 15.56
C LYS A 675 18.09 36.92 16.38
N VAL A 676 18.43 35.80 17.03
CA VAL A 676 17.48 34.96 17.77
C VAL A 676 17.57 35.24 19.27
N ASP A 677 16.43 35.56 19.90
CA ASP A 677 16.29 35.65 21.36
C ASP A 677 15.64 34.37 21.90
N PHE A 678 16.48 33.44 22.41
CA PHE A 678 16.04 32.16 22.94
C PHE A 678 15.12 32.27 24.17
N SER A 679 15.18 33.39 24.90
CA SER A 679 14.35 33.59 26.09
C SER A 679 12.88 33.91 25.77
N ARG A 680 12.59 34.33 24.53
CA ARG A 680 11.26 34.80 24.09
C ARG A 680 10.74 34.07 22.84
N LEU A 681 10.97 32.76 22.75
CA LEU A 681 10.47 31.94 21.64
C LEU A 681 8.94 31.75 21.68
N THR A 682 8.31 31.82 20.50
CA THR A 682 6.88 31.48 20.31
C THR A 682 6.64 29.97 20.44
N LEU A 683 5.37 29.54 20.56
CA LEU A 683 5.04 28.11 20.67
C LEU A 683 5.50 27.34 19.41
N GLU A 684 5.27 27.89 18.22
CA GLU A 684 5.68 27.28 16.95
C GLU A 684 7.20 27.18 16.83
N GLN A 685 7.94 28.19 17.29
CA GLN A 685 9.40 28.15 17.35
C GLN A 685 9.89 27.05 18.31
N LYS A 686 9.26 26.90 19.47
CA LYS A 686 9.57 25.81 20.42
C LYS A 686 9.29 24.44 19.82
N GLU A 687 8.18 24.26 19.11
CA GLU A 687 7.86 23.01 18.42
C GLU A 687 8.86 22.67 17.30
N LEU A 688 9.33 23.69 16.58
CA LEU A 688 10.40 23.52 15.59
C LEU A 688 11.71 23.06 16.25
N CYS A 689 12.11 23.69 17.36
CA CYS A 689 13.28 23.28 18.13
C CYS A 689 13.15 21.85 18.67
N ARG A 690 11.97 21.46 19.20
CA ARG A 690 11.71 20.05 19.63
C ARG A 690 11.85 19.07 18.47
N SER A 691 11.31 19.42 17.30
CA SER A 691 11.42 18.60 16.10
C SER A 691 12.88 18.46 15.67
N ARG A 692 13.65 19.55 15.70
CA ARG A 692 15.10 19.53 15.39
C ARG A 692 15.87 18.64 16.37
N LEU A 693 15.65 18.77 17.68
CA LEU A 693 16.28 17.93 18.70
C LEU A 693 15.98 16.44 18.48
N LYS A 694 14.72 16.09 18.16
CA LYS A 694 14.35 14.72 17.82
C LYS A 694 15.05 14.21 16.56
N LEU A 695 15.08 15.02 15.50
CA LEU A 695 15.75 14.66 14.24
C LEU A 695 17.26 14.46 14.43
N LEU A 696 17.90 15.32 15.22
CA LEU A 696 19.31 15.21 15.58
C LEU A 696 19.57 13.93 16.39
N CYS A 697 18.76 13.67 17.42
CA CYS A 697 18.84 12.42 18.18
C CYS A 697 18.66 11.20 17.28
N TYR A 698 17.68 11.20 16.36
CA TYR A 698 17.47 10.09 15.44
C TYR A 698 18.61 9.91 14.45
N LEU A 699 19.26 11.00 14.01
CA LEU A 699 20.43 10.94 13.16
C LEU A 699 21.63 10.31 13.89
N ASP A 700 21.87 10.71 15.15
CA ASP A 700 22.94 10.14 15.97
C ASP A 700 22.67 8.65 16.28
N ARG A 701 21.40 8.29 16.52
CA ARG A 701 20.99 6.88 16.68
C ARG A 701 21.15 6.09 15.39
N LEU A 702 20.88 6.67 14.23
CA LEU A 702 21.09 6.01 12.94
C LEU A 702 22.58 5.72 12.71
N ALA A 703 23.45 6.71 12.92
CA ALA A 703 24.91 6.53 12.83
C ALA A 703 25.43 5.48 13.82
N THR A 704 24.88 5.47 15.03
CA THR A 704 25.21 4.44 16.03
C THR A 704 24.75 3.05 15.57
N TYR A 705 23.58 2.94 14.96
CA TYR A 705 23.08 1.68 14.43
C TYR A 705 23.90 1.19 13.22
N GLU A 706 24.32 2.10 12.33
CA GLU A 706 25.26 1.81 11.24
C GLU A 706 26.55 1.18 11.79
N ASP A 707 27.13 1.76 12.85
CA ASP A 707 28.33 1.23 13.49
C ASP A 707 28.08 -0.14 14.14
N ILE A 708 26.93 -0.34 14.82
CA ILE A 708 26.54 -1.64 15.41
C ILE A 708 26.43 -2.74 14.34
N LEU A 709 25.99 -2.40 13.13
CA LEU A 709 25.88 -3.35 12.01
C LEU A 709 27.23 -3.67 11.35
N GLY A 710 28.32 -3.00 11.73
CA GLY A 710 29.66 -3.19 11.18
C GLY A 710 30.11 -2.08 10.22
N GLY A 711 29.44 -0.92 10.24
CA GLY A 711 29.76 0.25 9.43
C GLY A 711 28.87 0.42 8.19
N PRO A 712 29.06 1.53 7.43
CA PRO A 712 28.09 1.98 6.42
C PRO A 712 27.83 0.95 5.31
N HIS A 713 28.87 0.28 4.81
CA HIS A 713 28.71 -0.71 3.73
C HIS A 713 27.95 -1.97 4.15
N THR A 714 28.09 -2.41 5.40
CA THR A 714 27.37 -3.59 5.91
C THR A 714 25.97 -3.23 6.38
N ALA A 715 25.76 -1.97 6.78
CA ALA A 715 24.46 -1.46 7.19
C ALA A 715 23.44 -1.51 6.05
N GLU A 716 23.80 -1.22 4.80
CA GLU A 716 22.89 -1.30 3.65
C GLU A 716 22.21 -2.67 3.50
N GLU A 717 22.91 -3.76 3.81
CA GLU A 717 22.38 -5.13 3.68
C GLU A 717 21.63 -5.63 4.93
N ARG A 718 22.03 -5.16 6.11
CA ARG A 718 21.55 -5.68 7.40
C ARG A 718 20.57 -4.78 8.14
N TYR A 719 20.32 -3.58 7.63
CA TYR A 719 19.42 -2.63 8.25
C TYR A 719 17.99 -3.14 8.30
N ASP A 720 17.42 -3.10 9.51
CA ASP A 720 16.03 -3.39 9.75
C ASP A 720 15.29 -2.10 10.16
N ALA A 721 14.35 -1.68 9.33
CA ALA A 721 13.55 -0.48 9.54
C ALA A 721 12.63 -0.57 10.77
N GLU A 722 12.08 -1.74 11.09
CA GLU A 722 11.22 -1.90 12.27
C GLU A 722 12.06 -1.91 13.54
N PHE A 723 13.23 -2.55 13.52
CA PHE A 723 14.20 -2.42 14.60
C PHE A 723 14.60 -0.95 14.81
N PHE A 724 15.03 -0.23 13.77
CA PHE A 724 15.44 1.16 13.90
C PHE A 724 14.32 2.07 14.39
N LYS A 725 13.08 1.84 13.93
CA LYS A 725 11.89 2.57 14.38
C LYS A 725 11.70 2.48 15.89
N THR A 726 11.93 1.29 16.47
CA THR A 726 11.88 1.12 17.93
C THR A 726 13.10 1.74 18.60
N PHE A 727 14.31 1.39 18.15
CA PHE A 727 15.59 1.82 18.73
C PHE A 727 15.76 3.34 18.81
N ARG A 728 15.38 4.09 17.77
CA ARG A 728 15.52 5.55 17.72
C ARG A 728 14.65 6.28 18.76
N SER A 729 13.51 5.69 19.12
CA SER A 729 12.54 6.27 20.06
C SER A 729 12.68 5.76 21.51
N GLN A 730 13.50 4.74 21.71
CA GLN A 730 13.71 4.09 23.01
C GLN A 730 14.77 4.84 23.83
N ASN A 731 14.55 4.93 25.15
CA ASN A 731 15.57 5.40 26.10
C ASN A 731 16.87 4.62 25.87
N ILE A 732 17.99 5.34 25.68
CA ILE A 732 19.30 4.72 25.44
C ILE A 732 19.72 3.76 26.56
N VAL A 733 19.42 4.10 27.81
CA VAL A 733 19.74 3.29 28.99
C VAL A 733 19.02 1.95 28.92
N GLN A 734 17.75 1.95 28.47
CA GLN A 734 16.99 0.72 28.28
C GLN A 734 17.56 -0.11 27.11
N SER A 735 17.96 0.54 26.01
CA SER A 735 18.64 -0.15 24.91
C SER A 735 19.96 -0.79 25.36
N ALA A 736 20.77 -0.07 26.15
CA ALA A 736 22.02 -0.58 26.71
C ALA A 736 21.80 -1.77 27.66
N ARG A 737 20.77 -1.71 28.51
CA ARG A 737 20.35 -2.84 29.37
C ARG A 737 19.93 -4.05 28.54
N ASN A 738 19.17 -3.86 27.46
CA ASN A 738 18.75 -4.95 26.58
C ASN A 738 19.97 -5.63 25.91
N TYR A 739 20.91 -4.84 25.37
CA TYR A 739 22.14 -5.38 24.79
C TYR A 739 23.00 -6.13 25.82
N ALA A 740 23.07 -5.65 27.07
CA ALA A 740 23.74 -6.38 28.14
C ALA A 740 23.10 -7.75 28.41
N ARG A 741 21.76 -7.82 28.45
CA ARG A 741 21.01 -9.08 28.64
C ARG A 741 21.19 -10.06 27.48
N GLU A 742 21.30 -9.55 26.27
CA GLU A 742 21.58 -10.32 25.05
C GLU A 742 23.07 -10.72 24.93
N SER A 743 23.93 -10.28 25.84
CA SER A 743 25.39 -10.45 25.79
C SER A 743 26.05 -9.84 24.55
N ASN A 744 25.45 -8.80 23.95
CA ASN A 744 26.01 -8.11 22.80
C ASN A 744 27.03 -7.03 23.24
N VAL A 745 28.26 -7.49 23.45
CA VAL A 745 29.38 -6.67 23.96
C VAL A 745 29.72 -5.53 23.01
N GLU A 746 29.75 -5.80 21.71
CA GLU A 746 30.18 -4.83 20.72
C GLU A 746 29.18 -3.68 20.57
N ALA A 747 27.88 -4.00 20.55
CA ALA A 747 26.85 -2.96 20.55
C ALA A 747 26.94 -2.08 21.80
N LEU A 748 27.12 -2.67 22.98
CA LEU A 748 27.25 -1.93 24.22
C LEU A 748 28.53 -1.07 24.27
N ARG A 749 29.63 -1.55 23.68
CA ARG A 749 30.88 -0.78 23.51
C ARG A 749 30.62 0.48 22.68
N ILE A 750 29.97 0.32 21.53
CA ILE A 750 29.62 1.41 20.62
C ILE A 750 28.69 2.41 21.31
N LEU A 751 27.71 1.92 22.08
CA LEU A 751 26.83 2.78 22.87
C LEU A 751 27.60 3.61 23.91
N PHE A 752 28.49 3.01 24.70
CA PHE A 752 29.30 3.77 25.66
C PHE A 752 30.25 4.77 24.99
N THR A 753 30.77 4.45 23.81
CA THR A 753 31.63 5.36 23.05
C THR A 753 30.87 6.58 22.54
N TYR A 754 29.68 6.42 21.95
CA TYR A 754 28.99 7.55 21.30
C TYR A 754 27.90 8.24 22.15
N HIS A 755 27.32 7.53 23.13
CA HIS A 755 26.28 8.05 24.04
C HIS A 755 26.78 8.10 25.49
N GLY A 756 28.08 8.35 25.67
CA GLY A 756 28.75 8.30 26.97
C GLY A 756 28.16 9.27 28.01
N SER A 757 27.77 10.47 27.59
CA SER A 757 27.18 11.49 28.46
C SER A 757 25.92 11.04 29.20
N GLU A 758 25.13 10.14 28.61
CA GLU A 758 23.91 9.60 29.20
C GLU A 758 24.16 8.25 29.88
N LEU A 759 25.06 7.41 29.34
CA LEU A 759 25.21 6.01 29.77
C LEU A 759 26.27 5.78 30.84
N LEU A 760 27.35 6.57 30.89
CA LEU A 760 28.51 6.24 31.73
C LEU A 760 28.20 6.32 33.22
N GLN A 761 27.26 7.18 33.63
CA GLN A 761 26.76 7.22 35.01
C GLN A 761 26.07 5.91 35.45
N HIS A 762 25.61 5.11 34.49
CA HIS A 762 24.91 3.84 34.68
C HIS A 762 25.78 2.63 34.34
N ARG A 763 27.05 2.81 33.92
CA ARG A 763 27.91 1.75 33.38
C ARG A 763 27.94 0.50 34.26
N LEU A 764 28.24 0.65 35.55
CA LEU A 764 28.33 -0.48 36.49
C LEU A 764 26.99 -1.21 36.68
N ALA A 765 25.87 -0.48 36.68
CA ALA A 765 24.53 -1.06 36.79
C ALA A 765 24.14 -1.81 35.51
N ILE A 766 24.48 -1.27 34.33
CA ILE A 766 24.27 -1.94 33.04
C ILE A 766 25.10 -3.22 32.96
N LEU A 767 26.39 -3.19 33.35
CA LEU A 767 27.24 -4.38 33.33
C LEU A 767 26.76 -5.51 34.28
N ARG A 768 26.01 -5.18 35.34
CA ARG A 768 25.41 -6.22 36.21
C ARG A 768 24.26 -6.97 35.54
N ASN A 769 23.67 -6.42 34.47
CA ASN A 769 22.57 -7.05 33.72
C ASN A 769 23.06 -8.12 32.71
N PHE A 770 24.37 -8.32 32.55
CA PHE A 770 24.87 -9.48 31.80
C PHE A 770 24.37 -10.78 32.45
N PRO A 771 23.96 -11.80 31.68
CA PRO A 771 23.64 -13.11 32.23
C PRO A 771 24.83 -13.69 33.00
N GLU A 772 24.59 -14.33 34.14
CA GLU A 772 25.63 -14.97 34.96
C GLU A 772 26.27 -16.19 34.28
N THR A 773 25.69 -16.63 33.17
CA THR A 773 26.23 -17.68 32.30
C THR A 773 27.18 -17.16 31.23
N THR A 774 27.25 -15.84 31.02
CA THR A 774 28.12 -15.23 30.02
C THR A 774 29.53 -15.12 30.58
N SER A 775 30.52 -15.61 29.83
CA SER A 775 31.91 -15.56 30.27
C SER A 775 32.40 -14.11 30.34
N PRO A 776 33.02 -13.66 31.45
CA PRO A 776 33.63 -12.33 31.52
C PRO A 776 34.73 -12.10 30.50
N HIS A 777 35.24 -13.15 29.85
CA HIS A 777 36.19 -13.03 28.75
C HIS A 777 35.59 -12.26 27.58
N GLU A 778 34.32 -12.51 27.27
CA GLU A 778 33.63 -11.90 26.13
C GLU A 778 33.47 -10.39 26.30
N TYR A 779 33.22 -9.92 27.53
CA TYR A 779 33.00 -8.50 27.83
C TYR A 779 34.16 -7.81 28.55
N THR A 780 35.38 -8.36 28.47
CA THR A 780 36.59 -7.80 29.11
C THR A 780 36.81 -6.32 28.76
N ILE A 781 36.55 -5.93 27.51
CA ILE A 781 36.68 -4.56 26.99
C ILE A 781 35.73 -3.55 27.66
N LEU A 782 34.61 -4.00 28.24
CA LEU A 782 33.65 -3.12 28.89
C LEU A 782 33.94 -2.93 30.38
N LEU A 783 34.79 -3.77 30.96
CA LEU A 783 35.08 -3.77 32.39
C LEU A 783 35.87 -2.52 32.80
N PRO A 784 35.61 -1.95 33.99
CA PRO A 784 36.39 -0.83 34.51
C PRO A 784 37.84 -1.23 34.81
N GLU A 785 38.77 -0.35 34.51
CA GLU A 785 40.20 -0.53 34.79
C GLU A 785 40.70 0.56 35.73
N ALA A 786 41.68 0.24 36.58
CA ALA A 786 42.35 1.21 37.44
C ALA A 786 43.80 1.41 36.97
N CYS A 787 44.30 2.64 37.09
CA CYS A 787 45.71 2.95 36.90
C CYS A 787 46.19 3.93 37.98
N VAL A 788 47.51 3.98 38.18
CA VAL A 788 48.14 4.95 39.07
C VAL A 788 48.28 6.29 38.32
N ASP A 789 47.72 7.36 38.87
CA ASP A 789 47.86 8.71 38.30
C ASP A 789 49.28 9.29 38.52
N GLU A 790 49.54 10.47 37.97
CA GLU A 790 50.82 11.18 38.12
C GLU A 790 51.14 11.57 39.58
N GLU A 791 50.14 11.61 40.46
CA GLU A 791 50.24 11.93 41.89
C GLU A 791 50.44 10.68 42.77
N GLY A 792 50.44 9.47 42.17
CA GLY A 792 50.62 8.20 42.87
C GLY A 792 49.34 7.60 43.45
N THR A 793 48.16 8.11 43.09
CA THR A 793 46.86 7.62 43.55
C THR A 793 46.24 6.68 42.52
N LEU A 794 45.63 5.57 42.96
CA LEU A 794 44.88 4.67 42.08
C LEU A 794 43.54 5.29 41.68
N VAL A 795 43.31 5.50 40.39
CA VAL A 795 42.10 6.11 39.83
C VAL A 795 41.54 5.24 38.70
N CYS A 796 40.23 5.30 38.47
CA CYS A 796 39.59 4.59 37.36
C CYS A 796 39.89 5.26 36.02
N ILE A 797 40.25 4.47 35.00
CA ILE A 797 40.45 4.96 33.64
C ILE A 797 39.10 5.42 33.06
N ALA A 798 39.03 6.69 32.67
CA ALA A 798 37.87 7.25 31.99
C ALA A 798 37.66 6.59 30.61
N TRP A 799 36.40 6.42 30.21
CA TRP A 799 36.07 5.86 28.90
C TRP A 799 36.41 6.86 27.78
N ASP A 800 36.95 6.39 26.66
CA ASP A 800 37.21 7.22 25.48
C ASP A 800 35.89 7.51 24.75
N GLU A 801 35.28 8.65 25.09
CA GLU A 801 34.05 9.14 24.47
C GLU A 801 34.32 9.78 23.10
N ARG A 802 33.48 9.46 22.13
CA ARG A 802 33.47 10.07 20.79
C ARG A 802 32.09 10.62 20.50
N LYS A 803 31.99 11.59 19.60
CA LYS A 803 30.72 12.11 19.11
C LYS A 803 30.64 11.92 17.61
N HIS A 804 29.43 11.63 17.12
CA HIS A 804 29.16 11.51 15.68
C HIS A 804 29.26 12.86 14.96
N ARG A 805 28.99 13.96 15.67
CA ARG A 805 28.96 15.32 15.13
C ARG A 805 29.27 16.37 16.19
N ASP A 806 29.52 17.59 15.74
CA ASP A 806 29.59 18.77 16.60
C ASP A 806 28.21 19.11 17.19
N THR A 807 28.21 19.80 18.35
CA THR A 807 26.98 20.20 19.03
C THR A 807 26.22 21.23 18.20
N ASP A 808 24.92 21.00 18.04
CA ASP A 808 24.06 21.93 17.31
C ASP A 808 23.57 23.06 18.23
N TRP A 809 23.20 24.20 17.66
CA TRP A 809 22.74 25.36 18.43
C TRP A 809 21.48 25.06 19.26
N CYS A 810 20.67 24.08 18.84
CA CYS A 810 19.49 23.64 19.60
C CYS A 810 19.84 22.87 20.88
N GLU A 811 21.02 22.26 20.95
CA GLU A 811 21.45 21.40 22.07
C GLU A 811 22.17 22.18 23.17
N GLU A 812 22.56 23.42 22.86
CA GLU A 812 23.14 24.36 23.82
C GLU A 812 22.15 24.69 24.95
N SER A 813 22.69 24.95 26.14
CA SER A 813 21.90 25.14 27.37
C SER A 813 20.85 26.25 27.28
N ASP A 814 21.13 27.30 26.51
CA ASP A 814 20.23 28.44 26.28
C ASP A 814 18.93 28.05 25.57
N CYS A 815 19.00 27.13 24.60
CA CYS A 815 17.82 26.63 23.88
C CYS A 815 17.15 25.48 24.66
N ARG A 816 17.95 24.54 25.17
CA ARG A 816 17.46 23.32 25.83
C ARG A 816 16.58 23.62 27.05
N SER A 817 17.01 24.57 27.90
CA SER A 817 16.27 24.97 29.10
C SER A 817 14.87 25.55 28.81
N VAL A 818 14.67 26.15 27.64
CA VAL A 818 13.40 26.76 27.22
C VAL A 818 12.46 25.75 26.54
N VAL A 819 13.04 24.74 25.89
CA VAL A 819 12.34 23.76 25.06
C VAL A 819 11.92 22.52 25.87
N GLU A 820 12.79 22.03 26.75
CA GLU A 820 12.64 20.83 27.59
C GLU A 820 12.39 21.25 29.06
N THR A 821 11.16 21.62 29.39
CA THR A 821 10.83 22.13 30.73
C THR A 821 10.55 21.04 31.77
N ASN A 822 10.44 19.77 31.36
CA ASN A 822 10.21 18.62 32.24
C ASN A 822 10.75 17.33 31.57
N LEU A 823 11.98 16.93 31.86
CA LEU A 823 12.41 15.56 31.59
C LEU A 823 11.95 14.71 32.78
N PRO A 824 11.06 13.72 32.60
CA PRO A 824 10.89 12.70 33.62
C PRO A 824 12.24 11.99 33.85
N ASP A 825 12.53 11.57 35.09
CA ASP A 825 13.66 10.68 35.38
C ASP A 825 13.39 9.34 34.67
N GLU A 826 13.81 9.23 33.40
CA GLU A 826 13.55 8.04 32.58
C GLU A 826 14.41 6.83 32.97
N ASP A 827 15.31 6.96 33.95
CA ASP A 827 16.31 5.96 34.31
C ASP A 827 15.96 5.17 35.58
N ASP A 828 14.87 5.54 36.27
CA ASP A 828 14.46 4.92 37.55
C ASP A 828 14.24 3.41 37.43
N PHE A 829 13.82 2.92 36.26
CA PHE A 829 13.62 1.50 35.99
C PHE A 829 14.89 0.64 36.18
N LEU A 830 16.08 1.25 36.06
CA LEU A 830 17.35 0.54 36.22
C LEU A 830 17.68 0.30 37.70
N TYR A 831 17.06 1.07 38.59
CA TYR A 831 17.38 1.16 40.02
C TYR A 831 16.26 0.67 40.95
N GLU A 832 15.28 -0.07 40.42
CA GLU A 832 14.22 -0.68 41.23
C GLU A 832 14.77 -1.56 42.38
N GLU A 833 15.97 -2.13 42.19
CA GLU A 833 16.73 -2.77 43.27
C GLU A 833 17.55 -1.72 44.03
N ALA A 834 17.24 -1.52 45.32
CA ALA A 834 17.93 -0.55 46.19
C ALA A 834 19.47 -0.69 46.22
N ASP A 835 19.99 -1.90 45.96
CA ASP A 835 21.43 -2.18 45.93
C ASP A 835 22.14 -1.64 44.67
N LEU A 836 21.40 -1.21 43.63
CA LEU A 836 21.95 -0.67 42.39
C LEU A 836 22.15 0.85 42.42
N GLU A 837 21.39 1.59 43.24
CA GLU A 837 21.46 3.06 43.30
C GLU A 837 22.87 3.56 43.64
N ARG A 838 23.60 2.83 44.50
CA ARG A 838 25.00 3.14 44.87
C ARG A 838 25.97 3.14 43.69
N PHE A 839 25.60 2.50 42.57
CA PHE A 839 26.42 2.43 41.36
C PHE A 839 26.09 3.55 40.35
N ARG A 840 25.21 4.50 40.69
CA ARG A 840 24.90 5.68 39.88
C ARG A 840 25.99 6.74 39.99
N THR A 841 27.13 6.52 39.34
CA THR A 841 28.28 7.44 39.37
C THR A 841 29.03 7.43 38.04
N ALA A 842 29.29 8.59 37.46
CA ALA A 842 30.12 8.71 36.25
C ALA A 842 31.62 8.42 36.51
N ILE A 843 32.10 8.72 37.72
CA ILE A 843 33.48 8.50 38.15
C ILE A 843 33.47 7.65 39.43
N PRO A 844 33.50 6.30 39.33
CA PRO A 844 33.42 5.44 40.49
C PRO A 844 34.75 5.44 41.28
N PRO A 845 34.71 5.57 42.62
CA PRO A 845 35.91 5.40 43.45
C PRO A 845 36.38 3.94 43.43
N ILE A 846 37.68 3.70 43.62
CA ILE A 846 38.26 2.35 43.60
C ILE A 846 37.59 1.40 44.60
N THR A 847 37.18 1.91 45.77
CA THR A 847 36.45 1.12 46.77
C THR A 847 35.12 0.58 46.24
N LEU A 848 34.41 1.37 45.43
CA LEU A 848 33.15 0.97 44.80
C LEU A 848 33.39 -0.03 43.67
N LEU A 849 34.49 0.12 42.92
CA LEU A 849 34.90 -0.87 41.91
C LEU A 849 35.26 -2.21 42.55
N THR A 850 36.06 -2.20 43.62
CA THR A 850 36.38 -3.43 44.38
C THR A 850 35.09 -4.10 44.85
N ASP A 851 34.15 -3.34 45.43
CA ASP A 851 32.86 -3.87 45.86
C ASP A 851 32.03 -4.45 44.69
N TRP A 852 32.04 -3.78 43.53
CA TRP A 852 31.37 -4.28 42.33
C TRP A 852 31.94 -5.62 41.85
N TYR A 853 33.27 -5.75 41.78
CA TYR A 853 33.91 -7.02 41.37
C TYR A 853 33.63 -8.15 42.37
N LEU A 854 33.69 -7.86 43.67
CA LEU A 854 33.40 -8.83 44.72
C LEU A 854 31.94 -9.31 44.65
N THR A 855 31.00 -8.36 44.62
CA THR A 855 29.56 -8.66 44.57
C THR A 855 29.19 -9.38 43.28
N ARG A 856 29.71 -8.94 42.14
CA ARG A 856 29.42 -9.58 40.85
C ARG A 856 29.98 -10.99 40.74
N ALA A 857 31.19 -11.24 41.22
CA ALA A 857 31.76 -12.60 41.23
C ALA A 857 30.96 -13.53 42.14
N GLN A 858 30.48 -13.04 43.29
CA GLN A 858 29.58 -13.77 44.17
C GLN A 858 28.22 -14.02 43.53
N ASP A 859 27.64 -13.04 42.83
CA ASP A 859 26.35 -13.19 42.13
C ASP A 859 26.45 -14.27 41.04
N ILE A 860 27.53 -14.25 40.24
CA ILE A 860 27.80 -15.27 39.22
C ILE A 860 27.83 -16.68 39.85
N GLU A 861 28.63 -16.89 40.90
CA GLU A 861 28.70 -18.21 41.54
C GLU A 861 27.37 -18.61 42.18
N ASN A 862 26.69 -17.69 42.88
CA ASN A 862 25.44 -17.99 43.58
C ASN A 862 24.32 -18.38 42.61
N ASN A 863 24.22 -17.73 41.46
CA ASN A 863 23.11 -17.89 40.51
C ASN A 863 23.41 -18.95 39.44
N SER A 864 24.62 -19.00 38.88
CA SER A 864 24.96 -19.91 37.78
C SER A 864 25.80 -21.13 38.19
N ARG A 865 26.41 -21.11 39.38
CA ARG A 865 27.39 -22.12 39.85
C ARG A 865 28.62 -22.27 38.95
N GLN A 866 28.83 -21.36 38.00
CA GLN A 866 30.00 -21.36 37.12
C GLN A 866 31.19 -20.71 37.81
N VAL A 867 31.92 -21.52 38.57
CA VAL A 867 33.07 -21.07 39.36
C VAL A 867 34.16 -20.47 38.46
N ASP A 868 34.35 -21.00 37.25
CA ASP A 868 35.33 -20.49 36.29
C ASP A 868 35.04 -19.03 35.91
N CYS A 869 33.78 -18.70 35.63
CA CYS A 869 33.37 -17.34 35.29
C CYS A 869 33.58 -16.38 36.45
N ALA A 870 33.19 -16.77 37.67
CA ALA A 870 33.43 -15.97 38.86
C ALA A 870 34.94 -15.75 39.11
N LEU A 871 35.73 -16.81 39.00
CA LEU A 871 37.18 -16.76 39.20
C LEU A 871 37.88 -15.92 38.13
N PHE A 872 37.46 -16.07 36.87
CA PHE A 872 38.01 -15.30 35.76
C PHE A 872 37.74 -13.81 35.91
N LEU A 873 36.53 -13.41 36.34
CA LEU A 873 36.22 -12.01 36.63
C LEU A 873 37.15 -11.42 37.71
N VAL A 874 37.42 -12.17 38.77
CA VAL A 874 38.31 -11.75 39.86
C VAL A 874 39.77 -11.70 39.41
N ARG A 875 40.23 -12.66 38.60
CA ARG A 875 41.58 -12.65 38.00
C ARG A 875 41.77 -11.43 37.11
N LEU A 876 40.78 -11.11 36.26
CA LEU A 876 40.79 -9.88 35.47
C LEU A 876 40.86 -8.62 36.34
N GLY A 877 40.05 -8.52 37.40
CA GLY A 877 40.12 -7.38 38.32
C GLY A 877 41.53 -7.21 38.92
N LYS A 878 42.21 -8.30 39.27
CA LYS A 878 43.60 -8.29 39.75
C LYS A 878 44.60 -7.86 38.67
N GLU A 879 44.44 -8.33 37.43
CA GLU A 879 45.26 -7.91 36.29
C GLU A 879 45.10 -6.41 35.98
N ARG A 880 43.93 -5.84 36.29
CA ARG A 880 43.62 -4.40 36.16
C ARG A 880 43.90 -3.58 37.43
N GLU A 881 44.79 -4.07 38.29
CA GLU A 881 45.27 -3.39 39.51
C GLU A 881 44.19 -3.05 40.56
N ILE A 882 43.06 -3.78 40.58
CA ILE A 882 42.00 -3.56 41.58
C ILE A 882 42.38 -4.27 42.90
N PRO A 883 42.50 -3.54 44.03
CA PRO A 883 42.94 -4.11 45.29
C PRO A 883 41.82 -4.89 46.01
N GLY A 884 42.21 -5.81 46.91
CA GLY A 884 41.30 -6.48 47.83
C GLY A 884 40.60 -7.73 47.29
N LEU A 885 40.98 -8.17 46.08
CA LEU A 885 40.41 -9.32 45.39
C LEU A 885 41.14 -10.64 45.68
N GLU A 886 42.27 -10.60 46.38
CA GLU A 886 43.16 -11.76 46.57
C GLU A 886 42.50 -12.89 47.36
N ARG A 887 41.81 -12.56 48.46
CA ARG A 887 41.15 -13.57 49.31
C ARG A 887 40.05 -14.31 48.56
N LEU A 888 39.18 -13.57 47.88
CA LEU A 888 38.10 -14.17 47.08
C LEU A 888 38.67 -15.01 45.93
N CYS A 889 39.76 -14.57 45.30
CA CYS A 889 40.47 -15.36 44.29
C CYS A 889 40.96 -16.70 44.85
N ASP A 890 41.55 -16.70 46.05
CA ASP A 890 42.08 -17.91 46.70
C ASP A 890 40.95 -18.88 47.10
N ASP A 891 39.81 -18.36 47.56
CA ASP A 891 38.62 -19.14 47.88
C ASP A 891 38.00 -19.75 46.60
N LEU A 892 37.89 -18.98 45.51
CA LEU A 892 37.37 -19.44 44.23
C LEU A 892 38.28 -20.49 43.56
N VAL A 893 39.61 -20.37 43.67
CA VAL A 893 40.55 -21.42 43.21
C VAL A 893 40.34 -22.72 44.00
N THR A 894 40.07 -22.60 45.30
CA THR A 894 39.77 -23.77 46.14
C THR A 894 38.45 -24.42 45.71
N LEU A 895 37.44 -23.62 45.40
CA LEU A 895 36.16 -24.09 44.90
C LEU A 895 36.28 -24.73 43.50
N GLU A 896 37.03 -24.11 42.57
CA GLU A 896 37.33 -24.62 41.23
C GLU A 896 37.97 -26.02 41.32
N THR A 897 38.97 -26.15 42.20
CA THR A 897 39.63 -27.44 42.46
C THR A 897 38.64 -28.48 42.98
N LEU A 898 37.78 -28.09 43.93
CA LEU A 898 36.78 -28.99 44.52
C LEU A 898 35.76 -29.49 43.49
N VAL A 899 35.23 -28.58 42.68
CA VAL A 899 34.17 -28.85 41.70
C VAL A 899 34.68 -29.63 40.50
N TYR A 900 35.82 -29.24 39.91
CA TYR A 900 36.28 -29.79 38.64
C TYR A 900 37.35 -30.90 38.77
N GLU A 901 38.16 -30.90 39.82
CA GLU A 901 39.29 -31.84 39.94
C GLU A 901 39.03 -32.96 40.96
N THR A 902 38.47 -32.65 42.13
CA THR A 902 38.36 -33.65 43.24
C THR A 902 37.14 -34.58 43.14
N SER A 903 36.26 -34.37 42.16
CA SER A 903 34.97 -35.09 42.03
C SER A 903 34.14 -35.09 43.32
N CYS A 904 34.28 -34.06 44.17
CA CYS A 904 33.47 -33.88 45.37
C CYS A 904 32.06 -33.38 45.00
N ASP A 905 31.11 -33.46 45.95
CA ASP A 905 29.70 -33.12 45.72
C ASP A 905 29.51 -31.80 44.95
N LEU A 906 28.90 -31.89 43.76
CA LEU A 906 28.61 -30.79 42.82
C LEU A 906 27.66 -29.70 43.37
N SER A 907 27.26 -29.78 44.65
CA SER A 907 26.28 -28.90 45.27
C SER A 907 26.88 -27.84 46.19
N LEU A 908 28.19 -27.88 46.46
CA LEU A 908 28.85 -26.93 47.36
C LEU A 908 28.90 -25.53 46.74
N SER A 909 28.29 -24.55 47.42
CA SER A 909 28.35 -23.13 47.04
C SER A 909 29.56 -22.40 47.63
N LEU A 910 29.95 -21.25 47.04
CA LEU A 910 30.95 -20.37 47.65
C LEU A 910 30.51 -19.90 49.04
N ARG A 911 29.23 -19.56 49.22
CA ARG A 911 28.69 -19.14 50.53
C ARG A 911 28.81 -20.22 51.60
N GLU A 912 28.70 -21.50 51.23
CA GLU A 912 28.93 -22.62 52.15
C GLU A 912 30.42 -22.85 52.38
N LEU A 913 31.25 -22.78 51.34
CA LEU A 913 32.70 -22.91 51.45
C LEU A 913 33.29 -21.86 52.42
N LEU A 914 32.83 -20.61 52.35
CA LEU A 914 33.28 -19.52 53.23
C LEU A 914 32.91 -19.73 54.70
N LYS A 915 31.89 -20.54 55.01
CA LYS A 915 31.51 -20.88 56.39
C LYS A 915 32.35 -22.01 56.97
N LEU A 916 33.05 -22.78 56.14
CA LEU A 916 33.88 -23.89 56.58
C LEU A 916 35.21 -23.38 57.14
N ARG A 917 35.71 -24.06 58.18
CA ARG A 917 37.08 -23.85 58.67
C ARG A 917 38.06 -24.45 57.67
N ASP A 918 39.29 -23.94 57.66
CA ASP A 918 40.29 -24.39 56.69
C ASP A 918 40.64 -25.89 56.81
N ILE A 919 40.52 -26.47 58.01
CA ILE A 919 40.66 -27.93 58.22
C ILE A 919 39.57 -28.73 57.52
N ASP A 920 38.34 -28.21 57.52
CA ASP A 920 37.19 -28.86 56.90
C ASP A 920 37.28 -28.73 55.35
N LYS A 921 37.77 -27.59 54.85
CA LYS A 921 38.10 -27.41 53.42
C LYS A 921 39.20 -28.38 52.95
N LEU A 922 40.27 -28.54 53.75
CA LEU A 922 41.36 -29.45 53.44
C LEU A 922 40.90 -30.92 53.42
N ARG A 923 40.06 -31.31 54.38
CA ARG A 923 39.44 -32.64 54.40
C ARG A 923 38.59 -32.90 53.16
N LEU A 924 37.82 -31.92 52.68
CA LEU A 924 37.05 -32.04 51.46
C LEU A 924 37.96 -32.25 50.23
N LEU A 925 39.03 -31.47 50.08
CA LEU A 925 39.98 -31.62 48.97
C LEU A 925 40.57 -33.03 48.87
N MET A 926 40.82 -33.66 50.03
CA MET A 926 41.47 -34.98 50.10
C MET A 926 40.49 -36.16 50.21
N LYS A 927 39.18 -35.92 50.39
CA LYS A 927 38.15 -36.94 50.69
C LYS A 927 38.14 -38.11 49.70
N ASN A 928 38.16 -37.82 48.41
CA ASN A 928 38.06 -38.80 47.32
C ASN A 928 39.43 -39.28 46.81
N SER A 929 40.53 -38.90 47.45
CA SER A 929 41.86 -39.29 47.01
C SER A 929 42.10 -40.79 47.22
N SER A 930 42.36 -41.51 46.13
CA SER A 930 42.73 -42.93 46.20
C SER A 930 44.13 -43.08 46.76
N GLU A 931 44.40 -44.24 47.34
CA GLU A 931 45.68 -44.55 47.95
C GLU A 931 46.89 -44.45 47.00
N GLN A 932 46.69 -44.73 45.70
CA GLN A 932 47.77 -44.68 44.70
C GLN A 932 48.07 -43.25 44.25
N GLN A 933 47.05 -42.38 44.17
CA GLN A 933 47.20 -40.99 43.75
C GLN A 933 47.40 -40.03 44.93
N TYR A 934 47.32 -40.51 46.17
CA TYR A 934 47.35 -39.68 47.37
C TYR A 934 48.52 -38.68 47.42
N VAL A 935 49.75 -39.14 47.15
CA VAL A 935 50.95 -38.28 47.15
C VAL A 935 50.89 -37.23 46.02
N ARG A 936 50.40 -37.61 44.84
CA ARG A 936 50.22 -36.68 43.73
C ARG A 936 49.18 -35.61 44.06
N ASN A 937 48.04 -36.02 44.61
CA ASN A 937 46.95 -35.14 45.04
C ASN A 937 47.40 -34.21 46.19
N CYS A 938 48.30 -34.69 47.07
CA CYS A 938 48.93 -33.84 48.08
C CYS A 938 49.68 -32.66 47.44
N PHE A 939 50.47 -32.89 46.39
CA PHE A 939 51.17 -31.81 45.69
C PHE A 939 50.25 -30.95 44.81
N GLN A 940 49.20 -31.54 44.23
CA GLN A 940 48.28 -30.84 43.34
C GLN A 940 47.28 -29.95 44.10
N TRP A 941 46.77 -30.42 45.25
CA TRP A 941 45.65 -29.78 45.95
C TRP A 941 46.03 -29.28 47.35
N MET A 942 46.59 -30.15 48.20
CA MET A 942 46.89 -29.83 49.60
C MET A 942 48.00 -28.79 49.74
N VAL A 943 49.16 -29.00 49.11
CA VAL A 943 50.32 -28.09 49.23
C VAL A 943 49.97 -26.68 48.72
N PRO A 944 49.33 -26.50 47.54
CA PRO A 944 48.90 -25.18 47.10
C PRO A 944 47.88 -24.54 48.05
N PHE A 945 46.94 -25.30 48.61
CA PHE A 945 45.98 -24.79 49.59
C PHE A 945 46.66 -24.33 50.88
N LEU A 946 47.59 -25.11 51.41
CA LEU A 946 48.39 -24.76 52.61
C LEU A 946 49.22 -23.49 52.37
N GLN A 947 49.85 -23.36 51.21
CA GLN A 947 50.59 -22.14 50.85
C GLN A 947 49.68 -20.90 50.78
N ARG A 948 48.43 -21.03 50.31
CA ARG A 948 47.45 -19.94 50.33
C ARG A 948 47.04 -19.57 51.75
N CYS A 949 46.82 -20.55 52.63
CA CYS A 949 46.52 -20.31 54.04
C CYS A 949 47.66 -19.57 54.76
N GLU A 950 48.93 -19.95 54.48
CA GLU A 950 50.11 -19.27 55.03
C GLU A 950 50.17 -17.79 54.63
N ARG A 951 49.83 -17.48 53.37
CA ARG A 951 49.76 -16.10 52.87
C ARG A 951 48.63 -15.31 53.52
N ALA A 952 47.46 -15.92 53.72
CA ALA A 952 46.31 -15.29 54.34
C ALA A 952 46.52 -14.99 55.84
N GLY A 953 47.31 -15.81 56.53
CA GLY A 953 47.68 -15.68 57.95
C GLY A 953 48.67 -14.55 58.27
N GLY A 954 49.10 -13.76 57.29
CA GLY A 954 49.86 -12.52 57.54
C GLY A 954 51.35 -12.73 57.81
N ALA A 955 51.98 -13.77 57.27
CA ALA A 955 53.42 -13.99 57.35
C ALA A 955 54.24 -13.01 56.46
N ARG A 956 54.17 -11.70 56.76
CA ARG A 956 55.29 -10.77 56.58
C ARG A 956 56.01 -10.66 57.93
N GLY A 957 56.64 -11.74 58.37
CA GLY A 957 57.40 -11.80 59.61
C GLY A 957 58.65 -12.64 59.40
N GLY A 958 59.81 -12.03 59.55
CA GLY A 958 61.10 -12.66 59.28
C GLY A 958 61.33 -13.94 60.09
N ALA A 959 62.31 -14.72 59.62
CA ALA A 959 62.78 -16.01 60.11
C ALA A 959 63.30 -16.04 61.57
N GLY A 960 62.55 -15.50 62.54
CA GLY A 960 63.05 -15.25 63.90
C GLY A 960 62.08 -15.46 65.06
N SER A 961 60.80 -15.82 64.84
CA SER A 961 59.90 -16.21 65.94
C SER A 961 59.47 -17.66 65.77
N GLY A 962 59.85 -18.53 66.71
CA GLY A 962 59.52 -19.97 66.73
C GLY A 962 58.05 -20.28 67.02
N ALA A 963 57.12 -19.56 66.39
CA ALA A 963 55.71 -19.91 66.34
C ALA A 963 55.45 -20.71 65.05
N GLU A 964 54.80 -21.87 65.17
CA GLU A 964 54.40 -22.69 64.02
C GLU A 964 53.52 -21.87 63.07
N GLY A 965 53.87 -21.82 61.79
CA GLY A 965 53.06 -21.15 60.77
C GLY A 965 51.67 -21.79 60.67
N PRO A 966 50.62 -21.03 60.31
CA PRO A 966 49.26 -21.55 60.21
C PRO A 966 49.13 -22.74 59.25
N ALA A 967 49.91 -22.81 58.17
CA ALA A 967 49.94 -23.98 57.29
C ALA A 967 50.57 -25.21 57.94
N ALA A 968 51.61 -25.01 58.75
CA ALA A 968 52.31 -26.07 59.45
C ALA A 968 51.42 -26.71 60.53
N ALA A 969 50.72 -25.87 61.30
CA ALA A 969 49.74 -26.30 62.30
C ALA A 969 48.54 -27.02 61.65
N LEU A 970 48.01 -26.50 60.54
CA LEU A 970 46.88 -27.10 59.82
C LEU A 970 47.23 -28.48 59.24
N LEU A 971 48.42 -28.63 58.66
CA LEU A 971 48.92 -29.90 58.16
C LEU A 971 49.14 -30.91 59.31
N GLY A 972 49.68 -30.45 60.44
CA GLY A 972 49.83 -31.25 61.66
C GLY A 972 48.49 -31.75 62.19
N GLU A 973 47.51 -30.86 62.37
CA GLU A 973 46.15 -31.20 62.80
C GLU A 973 45.49 -32.21 61.86
N TYR A 974 45.63 -32.01 60.55
CA TYR A 974 45.11 -32.93 59.54
C TYR A 974 45.74 -34.33 59.65
N LEU A 975 47.07 -34.41 59.69
CA LEU A 975 47.81 -35.67 59.79
C LEU A 975 47.53 -36.43 61.09
N VAL A 976 47.49 -35.72 62.22
CA VAL A 976 47.15 -36.32 63.52
C VAL A 976 45.71 -36.82 63.51
N SER A 977 44.76 -36.05 62.94
CA SER A 977 43.38 -36.51 62.83
C SER A 977 43.23 -37.77 61.97
N LEU A 978 44.00 -37.90 60.88
CA LEU A 978 44.05 -39.14 60.10
C LEU A 978 44.68 -40.30 60.88
N ALA A 979 45.76 -40.03 61.60
CA ALA A 979 46.54 -41.03 62.34
C ALA A 979 45.77 -41.65 63.51
N THR A 980 44.77 -40.97 64.07
CA THR A 980 43.89 -41.57 65.10
C THR A 980 43.18 -42.82 64.59
N GLU A 981 42.73 -42.81 63.33
CA GLU A 981 42.01 -43.92 62.69
C GLU A 981 42.94 -44.87 61.90
N ASP A 982 43.92 -44.34 61.15
CA ASP A 982 44.79 -45.13 60.28
C ASP A 982 46.12 -44.42 59.91
N LEU A 983 47.25 -45.08 60.15
CA LEU A 983 48.59 -44.59 59.82
C LEU A 983 49.00 -44.76 58.34
N THR A 984 48.24 -45.47 57.50
CA THR A 984 48.62 -45.73 56.10
C THR A 984 48.80 -44.46 55.26
N ARG A 985 47.90 -43.49 55.40
CA ARG A 985 47.93 -42.21 54.66
C ARG A 985 48.99 -41.24 55.20
N PRO A 986 49.12 -41.04 56.52
CA PRO A 986 50.25 -40.31 57.10
C PRO A 986 51.62 -40.87 56.67
N LEU A 987 51.80 -42.19 56.68
CA LEU A 987 53.06 -42.83 56.29
C LEU A 987 53.53 -42.42 54.88
N LYS A 988 52.61 -42.37 53.90
CA LYS A 988 52.94 -41.93 52.53
C LYS A 988 53.49 -40.50 52.48
N ILE A 989 53.02 -39.62 53.35
CA ILE A 989 53.51 -38.24 53.45
C ILE A 989 54.89 -38.19 54.10
N PHE A 990 55.13 -39.00 55.14
CA PHE A 990 56.45 -39.12 55.77
C PHE A 990 57.50 -39.73 54.83
N GLN A 991 57.14 -40.77 54.07
CA GLN A 991 58.02 -41.38 53.06
C GLN A 991 58.45 -40.39 51.97
N GLN A 992 57.55 -39.49 51.57
CA GLN A 992 57.85 -38.44 50.59
C GLN A 992 58.53 -37.19 51.20
N SER A 993 58.62 -37.12 52.53
CA SER A 993 59.28 -36.01 53.24
C SER A 993 60.66 -36.40 53.80
N LYS A 994 61.21 -37.54 53.37
CA LYS A 994 62.55 -37.99 53.76
C LYS A 994 63.61 -36.94 53.37
N PRO A 995 64.72 -36.87 54.14
CA PRO A 995 65.90 -36.05 53.83
C PRO A 995 66.36 -36.08 52.36
N ASP A 996 66.31 -37.25 51.73
CA ASP A 996 66.85 -37.51 50.38
C ASP A 996 65.85 -37.26 49.24
N CYS A 997 64.60 -36.90 49.54
CA CYS A 997 63.59 -36.62 48.52
C CYS A 997 63.79 -35.24 47.88
N ASN A 998 63.73 -35.17 46.54
CA ASN A 998 63.86 -33.92 45.79
C ASN A 998 62.70 -32.94 46.01
N GLN A 999 61.48 -33.44 46.19
CA GLN A 999 60.29 -32.63 46.46
C GLN A 999 59.63 -33.14 47.73
N LYS A 1000 59.70 -32.35 48.80
CA LYS A 1000 59.23 -32.68 50.16
C LYS A 1000 57.90 -32.00 50.43
N ILE A 1001 56.98 -32.71 51.10
CA ILE A 1001 55.71 -32.13 51.56
C ILE A 1001 55.95 -31.35 52.85
N ILE A 1002 56.63 -31.96 53.81
CA ILE A 1002 57.14 -31.30 55.02
C ILE A 1002 58.63 -31.05 54.81
N SER A 1003 59.02 -29.78 54.74
CA SER A 1003 60.42 -29.39 54.50
C SER A 1003 61.21 -29.17 55.78
N ASP A 1004 60.54 -28.81 56.88
CA ASP A 1004 61.16 -28.54 58.16
C ASP A 1004 61.39 -29.86 58.94
N PRO A 1005 62.65 -30.22 59.28
CA PRO A 1005 62.94 -31.45 60.02
C PRO A 1005 62.34 -31.47 61.43
N ASP A 1006 62.21 -30.32 62.09
CA ASP A 1006 61.64 -30.22 63.44
C ASP A 1006 60.14 -30.52 63.41
N GLN A 1007 59.41 -29.87 62.52
CA GLN A 1007 58.01 -30.15 62.25
C GLN A 1007 57.78 -31.62 61.84
N LEU A 1008 58.65 -32.19 61.01
CA LEU A 1008 58.56 -33.59 60.58
C LEU A 1008 58.64 -34.56 61.77
N MET A 1009 59.60 -34.36 62.68
CA MET A 1009 59.75 -35.17 63.88
C MET A 1009 58.58 -34.99 64.85
N GLN A 1010 58.13 -33.74 65.05
CA GLN A 1010 57.02 -33.43 65.96
C GLN A 1010 55.70 -34.07 65.49
N VAL A 1011 55.31 -33.84 64.22
CA VAL A 1011 54.06 -34.40 63.68
C VAL A 1011 54.13 -35.93 63.59
N ALA A 1012 55.29 -36.52 63.31
CA ALA A 1012 55.45 -37.98 63.33
C ALA A 1012 55.26 -38.57 64.73
N LEU A 1013 55.86 -37.95 65.75
CA LEU A 1013 55.65 -38.33 67.15
C LEU A 1013 54.16 -38.23 67.52
N ASP A 1014 53.54 -37.10 67.20
CA ASP A 1014 52.13 -36.86 67.55
C ASP A 1014 51.19 -37.83 66.81
N CYS A 1015 51.45 -38.17 65.54
CA CYS A 1015 50.70 -39.19 64.80
C CYS A 1015 50.82 -40.59 65.44
N ILE A 1016 52.04 -41.02 65.78
CA ILE A 1016 52.25 -42.37 66.34
C ILE A 1016 51.64 -42.49 67.74
N TYR A 1017 51.76 -41.45 68.57
CA TYR A 1017 51.17 -41.46 69.91
C TYR A 1017 49.65 -41.28 69.91
N SER A 1018 49.06 -40.70 68.86
CA SER A 1018 47.60 -40.52 68.74
C SER A 1018 46.89 -41.71 68.11
N CYS A 1019 47.60 -42.69 67.56
CA CYS A 1019 46.99 -43.87 66.94
C CYS A 1019 46.32 -44.78 67.99
N GLU A 1020 45.02 -45.03 67.83
CA GLU A 1020 44.23 -45.88 68.73
C GLU A 1020 44.26 -47.36 68.33
N ARG A 1021 44.73 -47.67 67.11
CA ARG A 1021 44.81 -49.05 66.60
C ARG A 1021 46.02 -49.80 67.17
N ASP A 1022 45.82 -51.09 67.43
CA ASP A 1022 46.84 -51.98 68.00
C ASP A 1022 47.48 -52.93 66.96
N ASP A 1023 47.09 -52.85 65.69
CA ASP A 1023 47.51 -53.73 64.59
C ASP A 1023 48.46 -53.08 63.56
N GLN A 1024 48.91 -51.84 63.81
CA GLN A 1024 49.69 -51.03 62.87
C GLN A 1024 51.16 -50.80 63.30
N LEU A 1025 51.71 -51.66 64.15
CA LEU A 1025 53.10 -51.56 64.62
C LEU A 1025 54.14 -51.49 63.48
N PRO A 1026 54.03 -52.27 62.37
CA PRO A 1026 54.96 -52.15 61.25
C PRO A 1026 55.00 -50.75 60.63
N LEU A 1027 53.84 -50.11 60.48
CA LEU A 1027 53.74 -48.76 59.92
C LEU A 1027 54.39 -47.72 60.85
N CYS A 1028 54.39 -47.94 62.15
CA CYS A 1028 55.06 -47.06 63.12
C CYS A 1028 56.58 -47.10 62.95
N TYR A 1029 57.16 -48.28 62.72
CA TYR A 1029 58.58 -48.42 62.39
C TYR A 1029 58.90 -47.79 61.03
N ASP A 1030 58.05 -48.01 60.02
CA ASP A 1030 58.23 -47.37 58.71
C ASP A 1030 58.23 -45.83 58.80
N ILE A 1031 57.39 -45.24 59.66
CA ILE A 1031 57.38 -43.78 59.92
C ILE A 1031 58.68 -43.37 60.63
N LEU A 1032 59.12 -44.11 61.65
CA LEU A 1032 60.37 -43.84 62.37
C LEU A 1032 61.59 -43.83 61.42
N GLU A 1033 61.66 -44.77 60.48
CA GLU A 1033 62.72 -44.84 59.46
C GLU A 1033 62.72 -43.64 58.49
N CYS A 1034 61.63 -42.88 58.40
CA CYS A 1034 61.55 -41.69 57.57
C CYS A 1034 62.14 -40.44 58.23
N LEU A 1035 62.43 -40.48 59.53
CA LEU A 1035 62.90 -39.33 60.30
C LEU A 1035 64.39 -39.04 60.07
N PRO A 1036 64.81 -37.76 60.19
CA PRO A 1036 66.21 -37.37 60.05
C PRO A 1036 67.08 -37.98 61.15
N GLN A 1037 68.28 -38.43 60.79
CA GLN A 1037 69.26 -38.91 61.76
C GLN A 1037 69.82 -37.76 62.59
N ARG A 1038 70.24 -38.05 63.83
CA ARG A 1038 70.83 -37.06 64.74
C ARG A 1038 72.04 -36.39 64.07
N GLY A 1039 72.02 -35.07 63.97
CA GLY A 1039 73.03 -34.26 63.27
C GLY A 1039 72.63 -33.77 61.88
N TYR A 1040 71.42 -34.08 61.41
CA TYR A 1040 70.86 -33.54 60.17
C TYR A 1040 70.09 -32.23 60.43
N GLY A 1041 70.49 -31.13 59.77
CA GLY A 1041 69.87 -29.81 59.93
C GLY A 1041 70.53 -28.91 61.00
N PRO A 1042 69.97 -27.72 61.27
CA PRO A 1042 70.52 -26.79 62.27
C PRO A 1042 70.33 -27.33 63.70
N GLU A 1043 71.40 -27.41 64.50
CA GLU A 1043 71.31 -27.86 65.89
C GLU A 1043 70.74 -26.77 66.81
N THR A 1044 69.42 -26.81 67.07
CA THR A 1044 68.76 -25.97 68.07
C THR A 1044 68.49 -26.75 69.37
N SER A 1045 68.11 -26.06 70.44
CA SER A 1045 67.68 -26.72 71.69
C SER A 1045 66.39 -27.53 71.50
N VAL A 1046 65.53 -27.11 70.57
CA VAL A 1046 64.29 -27.80 70.19
C VAL A 1046 64.60 -29.09 69.44
N THR A 1047 65.52 -29.06 68.46
CA THR A 1047 65.89 -30.25 67.67
C THR A 1047 66.46 -31.36 68.56
N LYS A 1048 67.28 -31.00 69.56
CA LYS A 1048 67.85 -31.95 70.55
C LYS A 1048 66.76 -32.62 71.38
N ASN A 1049 65.80 -31.85 71.89
CA ASN A 1049 64.66 -32.39 72.65
C ASN A 1049 63.79 -33.32 71.78
N LEU A 1050 63.51 -32.94 70.54
CA LEU A 1050 62.76 -33.78 69.61
C LEU A 1050 63.49 -35.10 69.33
N HIS A 1051 64.80 -35.09 69.10
CA HIS A 1051 65.59 -36.31 68.97
C HIS A 1051 65.56 -37.18 70.23
N ASP A 1052 65.67 -36.58 71.43
CA ASP A 1052 65.57 -37.33 72.69
C ASP A 1052 64.17 -38.00 72.83
N ARG A 1053 63.10 -37.34 72.36
CA ARG A 1053 61.74 -37.90 72.30
C ARG A 1053 61.60 -39.00 71.25
N VAL A 1054 62.29 -38.91 70.12
CA VAL A 1054 62.34 -39.96 69.09
C VAL A 1054 63.09 -41.20 69.61
N ASP A 1055 64.23 -41.01 70.30
CA ASP A 1055 64.97 -42.09 70.97
C ASP A 1055 64.10 -42.80 72.03
N LEU A 1056 63.25 -42.04 72.73
CA LEU A 1056 62.26 -42.59 73.66
C LEU A 1056 61.15 -43.36 72.93
N LEU A 1057 60.66 -42.86 71.79
CA LEU A 1057 59.67 -43.55 70.96
C LEU A 1057 60.21 -44.91 70.47
N GLU A 1058 61.47 -45.01 70.03
CA GLU A 1058 62.08 -46.28 69.62
C GLU A 1058 62.06 -47.32 70.76
N LYS A 1059 62.35 -46.88 71.99
CA LYS A 1059 62.20 -47.72 73.18
C LYS A 1059 60.75 -48.11 73.44
N HIS A 1060 59.79 -47.23 73.17
CA HIS A 1060 58.37 -47.55 73.33
C HIS A 1060 57.90 -48.57 72.28
N LEU A 1061 58.33 -48.42 71.02
CA LEU A 1061 58.03 -49.36 69.93
C LEU A 1061 58.61 -50.75 70.18
N SER A 1062 59.87 -50.84 70.63
CA SER A 1062 60.48 -52.13 70.98
C SER A 1062 59.76 -52.87 72.10
N VAL A 1063 59.21 -52.13 73.08
CA VAL A 1063 58.36 -52.78 74.10
C VAL A 1063 57.01 -53.18 73.53
N ALA A 1064 56.39 -52.39 72.65
CA ALA A 1064 55.17 -52.79 71.96
C ALA A 1064 55.39 -54.06 71.12
N GLU A 1065 56.53 -54.21 70.46
CA GLU A 1065 56.92 -55.42 69.71
C GLU A 1065 57.06 -56.66 70.61
N VAL A 1066 57.68 -56.50 71.79
CA VAL A 1066 57.77 -57.58 72.80
C VAL A 1066 56.38 -57.96 73.31
N LEU A 1067 55.53 -56.97 73.61
CA LEU A 1067 54.15 -57.20 74.05
C LEU A 1067 53.32 -57.93 72.98
N GLU A 1068 53.49 -57.59 71.70
CA GLU A 1068 52.84 -58.29 70.59
C GLU A 1068 53.33 -59.74 70.45
N LYS A 1069 54.64 -60.00 70.55
CA LYS A 1069 55.22 -61.35 70.53
C LYS A 1069 54.69 -62.26 71.65
N HIS A 1070 54.28 -61.67 72.78
CA HIS A 1070 53.66 -62.36 73.91
C HIS A 1070 52.11 -62.34 73.89
N GLY A 1071 51.49 -61.88 72.80
CA GLY A 1071 50.04 -61.92 72.60
C GLY A 1071 49.24 -60.82 73.30
N LEU A 1072 49.90 -59.76 73.80
CA LEU A 1072 49.29 -58.63 74.50
C LEU A 1072 49.33 -57.38 73.62
N ARG A 1073 48.46 -57.31 72.62
CA ARG A 1073 48.36 -56.15 71.72
C ARG A 1073 47.76 -54.95 72.45
N LYS A 1074 48.42 -53.81 72.35
CA LYS A 1074 47.96 -52.52 72.88
C LYS A 1074 48.42 -51.39 71.96
N PRO A 1075 47.61 -50.33 71.80
CA PRO A 1075 48.04 -49.15 71.06
C PRO A 1075 49.16 -48.43 71.82
N ILE A 1076 50.01 -47.71 71.08
CA ILE A 1076 51.17 -47.00 71.65
C ILE A 1076 50.71 -45.86 72.60
N SER A 1077 49.51 -45.30 72.36
CA SER A 1077 48.82 -44.35 73.24
C SER A 1077 48.63 -44.85 74.67
N PHE A 1078 48.52 -46.17 74.90
CA PHE A 1078 48.31 -46.78 76.23
C PHE A 1078 49.43 -46.45 77.23
N ARG A 1079 50.64 -46.11 76.77
CA ARG A 1079 51.76 -45.72 77.65
C ARG A 1079 51.70 -44.25 78.10
N MET A 1080 51.00 -43.37 77.38
CA MET A 1080 50.81 -41.96 77.77
C MET A 1080 49.78 -41.81 78.90
N GLU A 1081 48.77 -42.68 78.96
CA GLU A 1081 47.70 -42.61 79.98
C GLU A 1081 48.16 -42.96 81.40
N LYS A 1082 49.39 -43.49 81.59
CA LYS A 1082 49.96 -43.77 82.91
C LYS A 1082 51.23 -42.95 83.16
N PRO A 1083 51.12 -41.68 83.60
CA PRO A 1083 52.25 -40.99 84.16
C PRO A 1083 52.63 -41.62 85.51
N GLU A 1084 53.87 -42.11 85.61
CA GLU A 1084 54.68 -42.19 86.84
C GLU A 1084 54.00 -42.61 88.16
N SER A 1085 53.27 -43.72 88.19
CA SER A 1085 52.92 -44.36 89.47
C SER A 1085 53.02 -45.89 89.44
N SER A 1086 54.16 -46.44 89.03
CA SER A 1086 54.62 -47.74 89.53
C SER A 1086 56.05 -48.01 89.06
N ALA A 1087 57.02 -47.51 89.82
CA ALA A 1087 58.24 -48.29 89.99
C ALA A 1087 57.86 -49.57 90.76
N GLU A 1088 58.50 -50.69 90.41
CA GLU A 1088 58.38 -52.05 91.00
C GLU A 1088 57.28 -52.97 90.46
N GLN A 1089 57.62 -53.83 89.48
CA GLN A 1089 58.07 -55.22 89.70
C GLN A 1089 58.18 -55.99 88.37
N ALA A 1090 59.31 -56.70 88.23
CA ALA A 1090 59.61 -57.68 87.18
C ALA A 1090 58.99 -59.06 87.54
N PRO A 1091 59.05 -60.11 86.70
CA PRO A 1091 60.24 -60.61 85.99
C PRO A 1091 60.19 -60.53 84.46
#